data_AF-A0A9Q1MUW2-F1
#
_entry.id   AF-A0A9Q1MUW2-F1
#
_cell.length_a   1.000
_cell.length_b   1.000
_cell.length_c   1.000
_cell.angle_alpha   90.00
_cell.angle_beta   90.00
_cell.angle_gamma   90.00
#
_symmetry.space_group_name_H-M   'P 1'
#
loop_
_entity.id
_entity.type
_entity.pdbx_description
1 polymer ?
#
loop_
_entity_poly.entity_id
_entity_poly.type
_entity_poly.pdbx_seq_one_letter_code
_entity_poly.pdbx_strand_id
1 'polypeptide(L)'
;MSGSRRSRRNRGDKSLSNPVIVPPSPSGACPGVDDEATTEERSYEIYYDDGEGSGLQPLPPTMSEFLMGSGFDRLLYQLVHIEVNSFGRSKNPPALKSAIESVPIIQIASNHDKLRDLHSVLPYVMEFPHQELLSIVMIKKFNLARKQIFRQNVTFTCHRKTGITRAIAPETTKATVPTSSSVPLANYVPVYVMLPLDVISVDNVFRDQDKCEKQFEELRAAGVDGIMVDVWWGIVEENGAGQYNWSAYRSLFQLVQKTGLKIQAIMSFHQCGGNIGDDVFIPIPEWVLEIGQKNSDIFYTNRAGTRNKECLSLAVDNQPLFEGRTAVQIYSDYMRSFRENMSDFLEAGSIVDIEVGLGPAGELRYPSYTQSQGWKFPGIGEFQCYDKYMKTDFKQAATEAGHPEWNLPDDAGTYNDIPVETGFFGPNGTYLTEKGKFFLTWYSSKLLLHGDQILDEANIAFLGCKVKLSAKATGIHWWYKDASHAAELTAGYYNLDNRDGYRPIARMLSRHNGTFNFTCLEMRNSEHPAYAKCGAQELVQQVLSVGWKENIDVAGENALSRYDGYAYNQILLNARPNGINKNGPPKLKMAGLTYLRLSEKLLQKRNFNTFKIFVKKMHADLDYCPEYEKPAPVSRSKGEISMDELLEATQPTKPFPWDEQTDARIGGILAEYWDRLLNKFSL
;
A
#
# COMPACT_ATOMS: atom_id res chain seq x y z
N MET A 1 30.56 56.39 -44.11
CA MET A 1 30.81 57.46 -43.11
C MET A 1 29.77 57.34 -41.99
N SER A 2 30.05 57.84 -40.77
CA SER A 2 29.13 58.22 -39.66
C SER A 2 27.85 57.39 -39.37
N GLY A 3 27.50 56.98 -38.12
CA GLY A 3 28.16 57.12 -36.81
C GLY A 3 27.20 57.54 -35.68
N SER A 4 27.30 56.92 -34.48
CA SER A 4 26.55 57.24 -33.23
C SER A 4 25.02 56.96 -33.20
N ARG A 5 24.32 56.76 -32.06
CA ARG A 5 24.69 56.36 -30.67
C ARG A 5 23.45 55.82 -29.90
N ARG A 6 23.68 54.83 -29.01
CA ARG A 6 22.88 54.31 -27.85
C ARG A 6 21.47 54.88 -27.52
N SER A 7 20.52 53.95 -27.26
CA SER A 7 19.76 53.88 -25.99
C SER A 7 19.17 52.45 -25.77
N ARG A 8 18.70 52.10 -24.56
CA ARG A 8 18.19 50.73 -24.21
C ARG A 8 17.34 50.69 -22.92
N ARG A 9 16.07 50.23 -22.98
CA ARG A 9 15.28 49.65 -21.86
C ARG A 9 13.97 49.00 -22.37
N ASN A 10 13.44 48.01 -21.66
CA ASN A 10 12.19 47.27 -21.98
C ASN A 10 11.09 47.53 -20.94
N ARG A 11 9.83 47.40 -21.36
CA ARG A 11 8.61 46.91 -20.64
C ARG A 11 7.47 46.77 -21.66
N GLY A 12 6.42 45.99 -21.44
CA GLY A 12 6.09 45.11 -20.32
C GLY A 12 4.92 44.19 -20.68
N ASP A 13 4.64 43.20 -19.84
CA ASP A 13 3.75 42.06 -20.12
C ASP A 13 2.27 42.29 -19.73
N LYS A 14 1.35 41.51 -20.33
CA LYS A 14 -0.11 41.52 -20.09
C LYS A 14 -0.63 40.10 -19.81
N SER A 15 -0.85 39.78 -18.53
CA SER A 15 -1.65 38.63 -18.11
C SER A 15 -3.09 39.06 -17.79
N LEU A 16 -4.09 38.55 -18.52
CA LEU A 16 -5.48 38.61 -18.06
C LEU A 16 -5.74 37.48 -17.06
N SER A 17 -6.42 37.82 -15.96
CA SER A 17 -6.92 36.86 -14.98
C SER A 17 -7.98 37.58 -14.14
N ASN A 18 -9.25 37.30 -14.42
CA ASN A 18 -10.37 38.06 -13.90
C ASN A 18 -11.04 37.31 -12.73
N PRO A 19 -11.57 38.02 -11.72
CA PRO A 19 -12.22 37.38 -10.58
C PRO A 19 -13.61 36.84 -10.95
N VAL A 20 -13.96 35.71 -10.33
CA VAL A 20 -15.32 35.15 -10.33
C VAL A 20 -15.99 35.50 -9.00
N ILE A 21 -17.25 35.93 -9.04
CA ILE A 21 -18.02 36.39 -7.88
C ILE A 21 -19.33 35.60 -7.81
N VAL A 22 -19.66 35.07 -6.63
CA VAL A 22 -20.81 34.18 -6.42
C VAL A 22 -21.75 34.76 -5.35
N PRO A 23 -22.68 35.67 -5.70
CA PRO A 23 -23.73 36.10 -4.78
C PRO A 23 -24.76 34.97 -4.54
N PRO A 24 -25.36 34.88 -3.34
CA PRO A 24 -26.63 34.18 -3.15
C PRO A 24 -27.73 34.91 -3.94
N SER A 25 -28.64 34.16 -4.58
CA SER A 25 -29.79 34.76 -5.27
C SER A 25 -30.65 35.59 -4.31
N PRO A 26 -31.06 36.82 -4.67
CA PRO A 26 -31.94 37.63 -3.82
C PRO A 26 -33.36 37.03 -3.80
N SER A 27 -33.82 36.58 -2.63
CA SER A 27 -35.19 36.06 -2.48
C SER A 27 -36.23 37.17 -2.76
N GLY A 28 -37.06 36.94 -3.76
CA GLY A 28 -38.02 37.92 -4.27
C GLY A 28 -39.18 38.17 -3.31
N ALA A 29 -39.10 39.22 -2.50
CA ALA A 29 -40.13 39.57 -1.54
C ALA A 29 -41.40 40.13 -2.22
N CYS A 30 -42.38 39.26 -2.49
CA CYS A 30 -43.77 39.62 -2.79
C CYS A 30 -44.69 39.07 -1.69
N PRO A 31 -45.49 39.90 -0.99
CA PRO A 31 -46.27 39.45 0.15
C PRO A 31 -47.67 38.94 -0.23
N GLY A 32 -47.95 37.65 0.00
CA GLY A 32 -49.33 37.14 0.05
C GLY A 32 -49.51 35.62 -0.07
N VAL A 33 -50.26 35.04 0.87
CA VAL A 33 -50.95 33.73 0.85
C VAL A 33 -50.10 32.45 0.99
N ASP A 34 -49.96 32.06 2.26
CA ASP A 34 -50.25 30.74 2.87
C ASP A 34 -49.59 29.43 2.34
N ASP A 35 -48.69 28.91 3.19
CA ASP A 35 -48.36 27.49 3.49
C ASP A 35 -48.48 26.37 2.43
N GLU A 36 -47.34 25.96 1.86
CA GLU A 36 -47.00 24.52 1.79
C GLU A 36 -45.47 24.30 1.91
N ALA A 37 -45.03 23.25 2.61
CA ALA A 37 -43.66 23.15 3.12
C ALA A 37 -42.68 22.44 2.18
N THR A 38 -42.23 23.13 1.12
CA THR A 38 -41.09 22.70 0.28
C THR A 38 -39.77 23.33 0.74
N THR A 39 -38.69 22.55 0.80
CA THR A 39 -37.34 23.09 1.02
C THR A 39 -36.85 23.85 -0.21
N GLU A 40 -36.80 25.18 -0.13
CA GLU A 40 -36.20 26.03 -1.17
C GLU A 40 -34.70 25.70 -1.35
N GLU A 41 -34.32 25.12 -2.49
CA GLU A 41 -32.93 25.07 -2.90
C GLU A 41 -32.43 26.48 -3.22
N ARG A 42 -31.42 26.95 -2.50
CA ARG A 42 -30.81 28.26 -2.77
C ARG A 42 -29.95 28.18 -4.03
N SER A 43 -30.46 28.70 -5.13
CA SER A 43 -29.66 28.96 -6.33
C SER A 43 -28.54 29.96 -6.02
N TYR A 44 -27.33 29.63 -6.46
CA TYR A 44 -26.18 30.53 -6.48
C TYR A 44 -25.96 30.96 -7.93
N GLU A 45 -25.89 32.27 -8.18
CA GLU A 45 -25.52 32.80 -9.49
C GLU A 45 -24.01 33.01 -9.54
N ILE A 46 -23.38 32.75 -10.68
CA ILE A 46 -21.93 32.87 -10.86
C ILE A 46 -21.66 33.97 -11.88
N TYR A 47 -20.88 34.98 -11.50
CA TYR A 47 -20.52 36.12 -12.34
C TYR A 47 -19.00 36.19 -12.55
N TYR A 48 -18.56 36.74 -13.68
CA TYR A 48 -17.16 37.05 -13.98
C TYR A 48 -17.02 38.48 -14.50
N ASP A 49 -15.89 39.11 -14.23
CA ASP A 49 -15.48 40.32 -14.96
C ASP A 49 -14.83 39.91 -16.29
N ASP A 50 -15.09 40.63 -17.39
CA ASP A 50 -14.43 40.39 -18.68
C ASP A 50 -13.10 41.16 -18.83
N GLY A 51 -12.88 42.19 -18.03
CA GLY A 51 -11.71 43.07 -18.09
C GLY A 51 -11.72 44.04 -19.29
N GLU A 52 -12.79 44.08 -20.09
CA GLU A 52 -12.99 45.06 -21.16
C GLU A 52 -13.72 46.32 -20.65
N GLY A 53 -14.31 46.25 -19.45
CA GLY A 53 -14.97 47.36 -18.76
C GLY A 53 -16.49 47.28 -18.77
N SER A 54 -17.07 46.16 -19.22
CA SER A 54 -18.51 45.91 -19.29
C SER A 54 -19.19 45.79 -17.92
N GLY A 55 -18.41 45.56 -16.86
CA GLY A 55 -18.92 45.14 -15.55
C GLY A 55 -19.21 43.63 -15.51
N LEU A 56 -19.64 43.15 -14.36
CA LEU A 56 -19.84 41.72 -14.08
C LEU A 56 -20.89 41.09 -15.03
N GLN A 57 -20.47 40.07 -15.76
CA GLN A 57 -21.32 39.26 -16.65
C GLN A 57 -21.65 37.91 -16.00
N PRO A 58 -22.85 37.35 -16.21
CA PRO A 58 -23.18 35.99 -15.74
C PRO A 58 -22.36 34.94 -16.52
N LEU A 59 -21.91 33.89 -15.84
CA LEU A 59 -21.16 32.79 -16.46
C LEU A 59 -22.03 32.05 -17.50
N PRO A 60 -21.47 31.55 -18.63
CA PRO A 60 -22.26 30.78 -19.60
C PRO A 60 -22.94 29.56 -18.95
N PRO A 61 -24.22 29.25 -19.26
CA PRO A 61 -24.98 28.22 -18.56
C PRO A 61 -24.30 26.86 -18.50
N THR A 62 -23.68 26.42 -19.60
CA THR A 62 -22.95 25.13 -19.67
C THR A 62 -21.74 25.04 -18.73
N MET A 63 -21.12 26.18 -18.38
CA MET A 63 -20.04 26.22 -17.39
C MET A 63 -20.58 26.33 -15.96
N SER A 64 -21.75 26.98 -15.78
CA SER A 64 -22.45 27.01 -14.50
C SER A 64 -22.97 25.62 -14.11
N GLU A 65 -23.59 24.89 -15.05
CA GLU A 65 -24.03 23.50 -14.87
C GLU A 65 -22.86 22.57 -14.55
N PHE A 66 -21.72 22.72 -15.22
CA PHE A 66 -20.52 21.92 -14.95
C PHE A 66 -19.97 22.14 -13.52
N LEU A 67 -19.92 23.39 -13.05
CA LEU A 67 -19.44 23.73 -11.71
C LEU A 67 -20.42 23.29 -10.61
N MET A 68 -21.73 23.50 -10.80
CA MET A 68 -22.74 23.08 -9.83
C MET A 68 -22.86 21.54 -9.78
N GLY A 69 -22.79 20.88 -10.95
CA GLY A 69 -22.80 19.42 -11.07
C GLY A 69 -21.59 18.71 -10.44
N SER A 70 -20.50 19.43 -10.12
CA SER A 70 -19.33 18.86 -9.42
C SER A 70 -19.43 18.91 -7.89
N GLY A 71 -20.60 19.18 -7.31
CA GLY A 71 -20.80 19.25 -5.85
C GLY A 71 -20.30 20.54 -5.19
N PHE A 72 -20.05 21.59 -5.98
CA PHE A 72 -19.56 22.89 -5.50
C PHE A 72 -20.61 23.65 -4.66
N ASP A 73 -21.89 23.39 -4.94
CA ASP A 73 -23.06 23.81 -4.16
C ASP A 73 -22.91 23.49 -2.67
N ARG A 74 -22.49 22.25 -2.34
CA ARG A 74 -22.32 21.77 -0.96
C ARG A 74 -21.17 22.48 -0.25
N LEU A 75 -20.13 22.84 -1.01
CA LEU A 75 -18.99 23.61 -0.52
C LEU A 75 -19.40 25.05 -0.17
N LEU A 76 -20.16 25.72 -1.06
CA LEU A 76 -20.75 27.03 -0.78
C LEU A 76 -21.70 27.00 0.42
N TYR A 77 -22.54 25.97 0.52
CA TYR A 77 -23.47 25.78 1.64
C TYR A 77 -22.73 25.61 2.98
N GLN A 78 -21.64 24.84 3.02
CA GLN A 78 -20.81 24.66 4.21
C GLN A 78 -20.09 25.95 4.61
N LEU A 79 -19.50 26.68 3.66
CA LEU A 79 -18.81 27.95 3.94
C LEU A 79 -19.74 28.98 4.59
N VAL A 80 -20.95 29.14 4.07
CA VAL A 80 -21.98 30.04 4.66
C VAL A 80 -22.36 29.63 6.09
N HIS A 81 -22.41 28.32 6.38
CA HIS A 81 -22.73 27.83 7.74
C HIS A 81 -21.60 28.01 8.76
N ILE A 82 -20.35 28.16 8.32
CA ILE A 82 -19.21 28.47 9.20
C ILE A 82 -19.28 29.93 9.69
N GLU A 83 -19.63 30.87 8.81
CA GLU A 83 -19.77 32.29 9.16
C GLU A 83 -20.98 32.52 10.10
N VAL A 84 -22.14 31.92 9.80
CA VAL A 84 -23.37 32.11 10.57
C VAL A 84 -23.28 31.64 12.03
N ASN A 85 -22.48 30.59 12.32
CA ASN A 85 -22.41 30.00 13.66
C ASN A 85 -21.35 30.61 14.59
N SER A 86 -20.58 31.62 14.14
CA SER A 86 -19.46 32.17 14.93
C SER A 86 -19.78 33.47 15.69
N PHE A 87 -20.81 34.23 15.30
CA PHE A 87 -21.17 35.49 15.99
C PHE A 87 -22.68 35.73 16.10
N GLY A 88 -23.13 36.21 17.27
CA GLY A 88 -24.52 36.53 17.54
C GLY A 88 -25.05 37.74 16.77
N ARG A 89 -26.38 37.76 16.53
CA ARG A 89 -27.10 38.75 15.71
C ARG A 89 -26.66 40.21 15.91
N SER A 90 -26.16 40.84 14.84
CA SER A 90 -26.34 42.27 14.58
C SER A 90 -26.50 42.50 13.07
N LYS A 91 -27.08 43.64 12.66
CA LYS A 91 -27.41 43.93 11.25
C LYS A 91 -26.27 44.71 10.56
N ASN A 92 -26.00 44.34 9.31
CA ASN A 92 -25.16 44.98 8.27
C ASN A 92 -24.34 46.25 8.66
N PRO A 93 -23.01 46.11 8.69
CA PRO A 93 -22.08 47.09 8.14
C PRO A 93 -21.30 46.51 6.93
N PRO A 94 -20.68 47.35 6.07
CA PRO A 94 -20.24 46.93 4.73
C PRO A 94 -18.84 46.27 4.66
N ALA A 95 -18.69 45.42 3.65
CA ALA A 95 -17.47 44.83 3.08
C ALA A 95 -16.12 45.20 3.72
N LEU A 96 -15.61 44.35 4.64
CA LEU A 96 -14.25 44.48 5.16
C LEU A 96 -13.25 43.73 4.25
N LYS A 97 -12.27 44.49 3.75
CA LYS A 97 -11.29 44.06 2.72
C LYS A 97 -10.45 42.82 3.07
N SER A 98 -10.38 42.44 4.35
CA SER A 98 -9.58 41.32 4.85
C SER A 98 -10.06 39.93 4.40
N ALA A 99 -11.35 39.75 4.09
CA ALA A 99 -11.87 38.45 3.62
C ALA A 99 -11.39 38.07 2.20
N ILE A 100 -10.98 39.06 1.40
CA ILE A 100 -10.53 38.87 0.02
C ILE A 100 -9.07 38.37 -0.04
N GLU A 101 -8.25 38.71 0.96
CA GLU A 101 -6.82 38.32 1.01
C GLU A 101 -6.60 36.88 1.51
N SER A 102 -7.65 36.18 1.94
CA SER A 102 -7.61 34.78 2.42
C SER A 102 -8.09 33.73 1.41
N VAL A 103 -8.55 34.12 0.22
CA VAL A 103 -9.03 33.18 -0.82
C VAL A 103 -7.85 32.65 -1.64
N PRO A 104 -7.68 31.31 -1.82
CA PRO A 104 -6.60 30.76 -2.62
C PRO A 104 -6.80 31.03 -4.12
N ILE A 105 -5.94 31.85 -4.72
CA ILE A 105 -5.97 32.17 -6.15
C ILE A 105 -5.39 30.99 -6.95
N ILE A 106 -6.24 30.34 -7.76
CA ILE A 106 -5.82 29.32 -8.73
C ILE A 106 -5.30 30.04 -9.99
N GLN A 107 -4.10 29.70 -10.46
CA GLN A 107 -3.49 30.29 -11.66
C GLN A 107 -3.34 29.27 -12.79
N ILE A 108 -3.70 29.69 -14.00
CA ILE A 108 -3.36 29.04 -15.28
C ILE A 108 -2.40 30.01 -16.01
N ALA A 109 -1.34 29.51 -16.64
CA ALA A 109 -0.14 30.30 -16.92
C ALA A 109 0.14 30.56 -18.41
N SER A 110 0.52 31.81 -18.75
CA SER A 110 1.13 32.16 -20.04
C SER A 110 2.07 33.39 -19.98
N ASN A 111 3.28 33.17 -19.45
CA ASN A 111 4.56 33.74 -19.95
C ASN A 111 4.80 35.28 -20.13
N HIS A 112 5.37 35.91 -19.07
CA HIS A 112 6.73 36.52 -19.07
C HIS A 112 6.97 38.03 -19.41
N ASP A 113 6.81 39.00 -18.46
CA ASP A 113 7.89 39.96 -18.01
C ASP A 113 7.60 41.16 -17.03
N LYS A 114 8.33 41.14 -15.89
CA LYS A 114 9.21 42.21 -15.30
C LYS A 114 8.66 43.57 -14.73
N LEU A 115 8.08 43.49 -13.52
CA LEU A 115 8.61 44.01 -12.21
C LEU A 115 9.25 45.43 -12.08
N ARG A 116 9.00 46.12 -10.93
CA ARG A 116 9.73 47.27 -10.25
C ARG A 116 9.08 48.67 -10.30
N ASP A 117 9.17 49.58 -9.33
CA ASP A 117 9.48 49.66 -7.86
C ASP A 117 8.72 50.96 -7.38
N LEU A 118 8.72 51.56 -6.17
CA LEU A 118 9.45 51.48 -4.88
C LEU A 118 8.62 52.22 -3.77
N HIS A 119 9.12 52.32 -2.52
CA HIS A 119 8.70 53.26 -1.42
C HIS A 119 7.28 53.07 -0.78
N SER A 120 7.11 52.58 0.46
CA SER A 120 7.46 53.09 1.83
C SER A 120 6.36 54.00 2.44
N VAL A 121 5.97 53.98 3.73
CA VAL A 121 6.74 53.88 5.01
C VAL A 121 5.94 53.12 6.14
N LEU A 122 6.60 52.81 7.27
CA LEU A 122 6.12 52.32 8.60
C LEU A 122 5.42 53.44 9.45
N PRO A 123 5.00 53.31 10.76
CA PRO A 123 5.27 52.28 11.80
C PRO A 123 4.16 51.84 12.83
N TYR A 124 4.43 50.71 13.51
CA TYR A 124 4.07 50.27 14.90
C TYR A 124 2.58 50.04 15.31
N VAL A 125 2.13 48.93 15.95
CA VAL A 125 2.65 48.03 17.05
C VAL A 125 2.52 48.71 18.43
N MET A 126 2.02 48.12 19.53
CA MET A 126 1.86 46.71 20.02
C MET A 126 0.54 45.99 19.57
N GLU A 127 -0.03 44.90 20.14
CA GLU A 127 0.29 43.99 21.30
C GLU A 127 -0.37 42.59 21.14
N PHE A 128 0.13 41.53 21.82
CA PHE A 128 -0.42 40.14 21.88
C PHE A 128 0.30 39.28 22.95
N PRO A 129 -0.35 38.28 23.61
CA PRO A 129 0.34 37.16 24.26
C PRO A 129 0.76 36.06 23.25
N HIS A 130 1.75 35.24 23.63
CA HIS A 130 2.54 34.43 22.68
C HIS A 130 2.30 32.90 22.79
N GLN A 131 2.09 32.22 21.64
CA GLN A 131 2.76 30.93 21.41
C GLN A 131 3.01 30.57 19.92
N GLU A 132 2.15 30.95 18.96
CA GLU A 132 2.31 30.53 17.55
C GLU A 132 3.36 31.31 16.73
N LEU A 133 3.81 32.47 17.22
CA LEU A 133 4.65 33.41 16.45
C LEU A 133 6.10 32.93 16.15
N LEU A 134 6.59 31.90 16.84
CA LEU A 134 7.96 31.39 16.64
C LEU A 134 8.21 30.87 15.22
N SER A 135 7.21 30.24 14.62
CA SER A 135 7.22 29.72 13.25
C SER A 135 7.55 30.81 12.22
N ILE A 136 6.88 31.96 12.34
CA ILE A 136 6.96 33.06 11.37
C ILE A 136 8.29 33.83 11.49
N VAL A 137 8.81 33.98 12.72
CA VAL A 137 10.09 34.65 12.97
C VAL A 137 11.27 33.84 12.41
N MET A 138 11.25 32.51 12.53
CA MET A 138 12.25 31.63 11.91
C MET A 138 12.24 31.75 10.38
N ILE A 139 11.05 31.71 9.76
CA ILE A 139 10.88 31.88 8.30
C ILE A 139 11.43 33.24 7.83
N LYS A 140 11.21 34.33 8.57
CA LYS A 140 11.77 35.65 8.25
C LYS A 140 13.30 35.71 8.42
N LYS A 141 13.86 35.17 9.52
CA LYS A 141 15.32 35.16 9.73
C LYS A 141 16.06 34.33 8.68
N PHE A 142 15.57 33.14 8.33
CA PHE A 142 16.21 32.26 7.36
C PHE A 142 16.25 32.88 5.94
N ASN A 143 15.15 33.52 5.53
CA ASN A 143 15.07 34.23 4.25
C ASN A 143 15.91 35.51 4.19
N LEU A 144 16.21 36.13 5.34
CA LEU A 144 17.11 37.28 5.41
C LEU A 144 18.58 36.85 5.28
N ALA A 145 19.00 35.83 6.04
CA ALA A 145 20.36 35.27 5.97
C ALA A 145 20.69 34.75 4.56
N ARG A 146 19.77 34.03 3.92
CA ARG A 146 19.94 33.50 2.56
C ARG A 146 20.10 34.60 1.50
N LYS A 147 19.59 35.82 1.73
CA LYS A 147 19.79 37.00 0.86
C LYS A 147 21.10 37.73 1.09
N GLN A 148 21.73 37.55 2.25
CA GLN A 148 22.96 38.28 2.62
C GLN A 148 24.25 37.53 2.23
N ILE A 149 24.21 36.20 2.14
CA ILE A 149 25.35 35.36 1.70
C ILE A 149 25.60 35.45 0.19
N PHE A 150 24.57 35.69 -0.63
CA PHE A 150 24.67 35.64 -2.10
C PHE A 150 25.10 36.96 -2.78
N ARG A 151 25.79 37.86 -2.07
CA ARG A 151 26.31 39.14 -2.61
C ARG A 151 27.67 39.55 -2.04
N GLN A 152 28.71 38.77 -2.36
CA GLN A 152 30.05 39.33 -2.53
C GLN A 152 30.64 38.82 -3.85
N ASN A 153 31.31 39.72 -4.59
CA ASN A 153 31.93 39.41 -5.88
C ASN A 153 33.35 38.88 -5.64
N VAL A 154 33.75 37.82 -6.35
CA VAL A 154 35.16 37.47 -6.52
C VAL A 154 35.51 37.66 -8.00
N THR A 155 36.40 38.61 -8.28
CA THR A 155 36.82 38.96 -9.64
C THR A 155 38.14 38.26 -9.94
N PHE A 156 38.26 37.61 -11.10
CA PHE A 156 39.54 37.03 -11.53
C PHE A 156 40.47 38.11 -12.08
N THR A 157 41.70 38.17 -11.56
CA THR A 157 42.82 38.92 -12.15
C THR A 157 44.09 38.07 -12.15
N CYS A 158 44.64 37.83 -13.35
CA CYS A 158 45.90 37.12 -13.53
C CYS A 158 47.09 38.04 -13.21
N HIS A 159 48.09 37.53 -12.49
CA HIS A 159 49.45 38.08 -12.45
C HIS A 159 50.46 36.94 -12.53
N ARG A 160 51.39 37.02 -13.51
CA ARG A 160 52.56 36.14 -13.58
C ARG A 160 53.60 36.57 -12.55
N LYS A 161 54.27 35.61 -11.92
CA LYS A 161 55.71 35.70 -11.62
C LYS A 161 56.35 34.31 -11.61
N THR A 162 57.63 34.27 -11.94
CA THR A 162 58.41 33.05 -12.23
C THR A 162 59.14 32.54 -10.99
N GLY A 163 59.19 31.22 -10.81
CA GLY A 163 60.07 30.54 -9.88
C GLY A 163 60.40 29.13 -10.38
N ILE A 164 61.67 28.79 -10.47
CA ILE A 164 62.15 27.48 -10.93
C ILE A 164 62.74 26.73 -9.73
N THR A 165 62.27 25.51 -9.47
CA THR A 165 63.00 24.52 -8.68
C THR A 165 62.67 23.09 -9.13
N ARG A 166 63.58 22.16 -8.83
CA ARG A 166 63.58 20.79 -9.37
C ARG A 166 62.47 19.90 -8.80
N ALA A 167 62.09 18.90 -9.59
CA ALA A 167 61.32 17.75 -9.12
C ALA A 167 62.16 16.81 -8.24
N ILE A 168 61.51 16.22 -7.24
CA ILE A 168 61.92 15.01 -6.52
C ILE A 168 60.64 14.18 -6.36
N ALA A 169 60.68 12.89 -6.68
CA ALA A 169 59.55 11.98 -6.49
C ALA A 169 59.79 11.10 -5.25
N PRO A 170 58.78 10.90 -4.39
CA PRO A 170 58.70 9.79 -3.46
C PRO A 170 57.60 8.79 -3.85
N GLU A 171 57.63 7.63 -3.22
CA GLU A 171 57.00 6.39 -3.70
C GLU A 171 55.52 6.22 -3.37
N THR A 172 54.96 5.13 -3.89
CA THR A 172 53.59 4.66 -3.71
C THR A 172 53.07 4.69 -2.28
N THR A 173 51.95 5.36 -2.07
CA THR A 173 50.98 5.01 -1.02
C THR A 173 49.66 4.63 -1.70
N LYS A 174 49.04 3.52 -1.27
CA LYS A 174 47.68 3.16 -1.72
C LYS A 174 46.71 4.21 -1.17
N ALA A 175 45.85 4.76 -2.03
CA ALA A 175 44.78 5.64 -1.60
C ALA A 175 43.74 4.83 -0.80
N THR A 176 43.79 4.92 0.53
CA THR A 176 42.79 4.30 1.41
C THR A 176 41.44 4.98 1.17
N VAL A 177 40.44 4.21 0.71
CA VAL A 177 39.08 4.71 0.52
C VAL A 177 38.50 5.13 1.88
N PRO A 178 37.87 6.32 1.99
CA PRO A 178 37.27 6.75 3.26
C PRO A 178 36.10 5.87 3.70
N THR A 179 35.97 5.69 5.02
CA THR A 179 34.78 5.18 5.72
C THR A 179 34.22 3.84 5.22
N SER A 180 34.77 2.75 5.72
CA SER A 180 33.97 1.54 5.99
C SER A 180 32.83 1.90 6.96
N SER A 181 31.59 1.54 6.65
CA SER A 181 30.48 1.70 7.60
C SER A 181 30.77 0.94 8.90
N SER A 182 30.51 1.57 10.05
CA SER A 182 30.64 0.93 11.36
C SER A 182 29.37 0.19 11.79
N VAL A 183 28.46 -0.09 10.84
CA VAL A 183 27.20 -0.81 11.08
C VAL A 183 27.37 -2.28 10.70
N PRO A 184 27.10 -3.24 11.59
CA PRO A 184 27.15 -4.66 11.26
C PRO A 184 26.14 -5.06 10.18
N LEU A 185 26.54 -5.97 9.28
CA LEU A 185 25.71 -6.48 8.17
C LEU A 185 24.36 -7.06 8.63
N ALA A 186 24.27 -7.57 9.85
CA ALA A 186 23.01 -8.06 10.43
C ALA A 186 21.90 -7.00 10.58
N ASN A 187 22.18 -5.71 10.33
CA ASN A 187 21.17 -4.64 10.26
C ASN A 187 20.49 -4.53 8.88
N TYR A 188 21.04 -5.16 7.85
CA TYR A 188 20.55 -5.14 6.48
C TYR A 188 19.16 -5.80 6.40
N VAL A 189 18.27 -5.22 5.61
CA VAL A 189 16.99 -5.83 5.22
C VAL A 189 16.94 -5.79 3.69
N PRO A 190 16.88 -6.96 3.02
CA PRO A 190 16.88 -7.01 1.57
C PRO A 190 15.58 -6.44 1.01
N VAL A 191 15.68 -5.77 -0.14
CA VAL A 191 14.56 -5.17 -0.86
C VAL A 191 14.40 -5.86 -2.20
N TYR A 192 13.26 -6.50 -2.38
CA TYR A 192 12.80 -7.07 -3.64
C TYR A 192 11.78 -6.12 -4.29
N VAL A 193 11.52 -6.27 -5.59
CA VAL A 193 10.49 -5.50 -6.30
C VAL A 193 9.59 -6.44 -7.09
N MET A 194 8.28 -6.32 -6.95
CA MET A 194 7.32 -7.09 -7.75
C MET A 194 7.41 -6.70 -9.24
N LEU A 195 7.41 -7.67 -10.15
CA LEU A 195 7.32 -7.43 -11.59
C LEU A 195 5.89 -7.02 -12.02
N PRO A 196 5.68 -6.43 -13.22
CA PRO A 196 4.34 -6.24 -13.79
C PRO A 196 3.55 -7.55 -13.87
N LEU A 197 2.22 -7.49 -13.73
CA LEU A 197 1.35 -8.67 -13.67
C LEU A 197 1.34 -9.48 -14.97
N ASP A 198 1.52 -8.82 -16.12
CA ASP A 198 1.55 -9.39 -17.47
C ASP A 198 2.96 -9.70 -18.01
N VAL A 199 4.00 -9.65 -17.16
CA VAL A 199 5.40 -9.90 -17.60
C VAL A 199 5.54 -11.25 -18.31
N ILE A 200 4.84 -12.27 -17.82
CA ILE A 200 4.41 -13.41 -18.62
C ILE A 200 2.94 -13.19 -18.95
N SER A 201 2.63 -13.08 -20.24
CA SER A 201 1.26 -12.92 -20.71
C SER A 201 0.49 -14.24 -20.74
N VAL A 202 -0.85 -14.15 -20.73
CA VAL A 202 -1.77 -15.31 -20.68
C VAL A 202 -1.43 -16.39 -21.72
N ASP A 203 -0.98 -16.01 -22.91
CA ASP A 203 -0.56 -16.91 -24.00
C ASP A 203 0.77 -17.67 -23.73
N ASN A 204 1.26 -17.66 -22.48
CA ASN A 204 2.57 -18.17 -22.05
C ASN A 204 3.74 -17.57 -22.86
N VAL A 205 3.74 -16.24 -23.03
CA VAL A 205 4.81 -15.48 -23.73
C VAL A 205 5.42 -14.44 -22.80
N PHE A 206 6.74 -14.47 -22.66
CA PHE A 206 7.54 -13.41 -22.02
C PHE A 206 7.71 -12.24 -23.00
N ARG A 207 6.92 -11.19 -22.82
CA ARG A 207 6.87 -9.99 -23.68
C ARG A 207 7.99 -9.00 -23.33
N ASP A 208 8.29 -8.08 -24.24
CA ASP A 208 9.18 -6.92 -24.04
C ASP A 208 10.54 -7.20 -23.34
N GLN A 209 11.19 -8.32 -23.64
CA GLN A 209 12.41 -8.78 -22.94
C GLN A 209 13.54 -7.73 -22.93
N ASP A 210 13.76 -7.05 -24.06
CA ASP A 210 14.69 -5.91 -24.22
C ASP A 210 14.40 -4.73 -23.27
N LYS A 211 13.14 -4.54 -22.87
CA LYS A 211 12.71 -3.52 -21.91
C LYS A 211 12.92 -4.01 -20.49
N CYS A 212 12.50 -5.24 -20.19
CA CYS A 212 12.70 -5.88 -18.89
C CYS A 212 14.18 -5.95 -18.53
N GLU A 213 15.09 -6.27 -19.46
CA GLU A 213 16.54 -6.26 -19.23
C GLU A 213 17.00 -4.90 -18.69
N LYS A 214 16.65 -3.80 -19.37
CA LYS A 214 17.05 -2.44 -18.98
C LYS A 214 16.45 -2.03 -17.63
N GLN A 215 15.20 -2.42 -17.35
CA GLN A 215 14.57 -2.19 -16.06
C GLN A 215 15.26 -2.99 -14.94
N PHE A 216 15.67 -4.22 -15.21
CA PHE A 216 16.40 -5.07 -14.25
C PHE A 216 17.82 -4.53 -14.00
N GLU A 217 18.52 -4.05 -15.04
CA GLU A 217 19.78 -3.32 -14.90
C GLU A 217 19.63 -2.05 -14.03
N GLU A 218 18.56 -1.27 -14.23
CA GLU A 218 18.26 -0.11 -13.38
C GLU A 218 17.98 -0.49 -11.92
N LEU A 219 17.20 -1.56 -11.66
CA LEU A 219 16.96 -2.08 -10.30
C LEU A 219 18.26 -2.59 -9.65
N ARG A 220 19.07 -3.36 -10.40
CA ARG A 220 20.37 -3.88 -9.94
C ARG A 220 21.34 -2.74 -9.59
N ALA A 221 21.37 -1.68 -10.39
CA ALA A 221 22.15 -0.46 -10.15
C ALA A 221 21.57 0.43 -9.03
N ALA A 222 20.28 0.31 -8.73
CA ALA A 222 19.64 0.91 -7.55
C ALA A 222 19.94 0.16 -6.24
N GLY A 223 20.55 -1.03 -6.32
CA GLY A 223 20.92 -1.87 -5.17
C GLY A 223 19.92 -3.00 -4.86
N VAL A 224 18.75 -3.02 -5.50
CA VAL A 224 17.65 -3.97 -5.25
C VAL A 224 18.14 -5.42 -5.25
N ASP A 225 17.81 -6.18 -4.21
CA ASP A 225 18.36 -7.53 -4.00
C ASP A 225 17.81 -8.55 -5.00
N GLY A 226 16.53 -8.41 -5.36
CA GLY A 226 15.89 -9.25 -6.37
C GLY A 226 14.50 -8.77 -6.80
N ILE A 227 13.76 -9.66 -7.43
CA ILE A 227 12.37 -9.44 -7.84
C ILE A 227 11.45 -10.48 -7.20
N MET A 228 10.16 -10.16 -7.17
CA MET A 228 9.09 -11.12 -6.90
C MET A 228 8.21 -11.23 -8.15
N VAL A 229 7.77 -12.45 -8.48
CA VAL A 229 6.90 -12.67 -9.64
C VAL A 229 5.89 -13.79 -9.39
N ASP A 230 4.68 -13.50 -9.84
CA ASP A 230 3.54 -14.41 -9.88
C ASP A 230 3.77 -15.53 -10.91
N VAL A 231 3.80 -16.79 -10.47
CA VAL A 231 3.94 -17.97 -11.34
C VAL A 231 2.56 -18.59 -11.56
N TRP A 232 1.81 -17.97 -12.47
CA TRP A 232 0.37 -18.16 -12.71
C TRP A 232 0.01 -19.59 -13.10
N TRP A 233 -0.77 -20.25 -12.24
CA TRP A 233 -1.28 -21.61 -12.48
C TRP A 233 -2.04 -21.72 -13.82
N GLY A 234 -2.89 -20.73 -14.12
CA GLY A 234 -3.66 -20.64 -15.36
C GLY A 234 -2.84 -20.56 -16.66
N ILE A 235 -1.60 -20.06 -16.61
CA ILE A 235 -0.71 -19.95 -17.77
C ILE A 235 0.12 -21.22 -17.96
N VAL A 236 0.52 -21.86 -16.85
CA VAL A 236 1.42 -23.00 -16.90
C VAL A 236 0.66 -24.32 -17.13
N GLU A 237 -0.47 -24.55 -16.46
CA GLU A 237 -1.29 -25.78 -16.60
C GLU A 237 -2.54 -25.54 -17.48
N GLU A 238 -2.47 -24.56 -18.39
CA GLU A 238 -3.56 -24.17 -19.31
C GLU A 238 -4.08 -25.35 -20.15
N ASN A 239 -3.16 -26.15 -20.70
CA ASN A 239 -3.42 -27.15 -21.73
C ASN A 239 -4.11 -28.43 -21.21
N GLY A 240 -4.39 -28.51 -19.91
CA GLY A 240 -5.06 -29.63 -19.25
C GLY A 240 -4.28 -30.16 -18.05
N ALA A 241 -4.94 -31.01 -17.25
CA ALA A 241 -4.37 -31.59 -16.04
C ALA A 241 -3.00 -32.25 -16.29
N GLY A 242 -1.98 -31.82 -15.54
CA GLY A 242 -0.60 -32.32 -15.61
C GLY A 242 0.24 -31.77 -16.78
N GLN A 243 -0.31 -30.92 -17.66
CA GLN A 243 0.36 -30.45 -18.87
C GLN A 243 1.05 -29.09 -18.67
N TYR A 244 2.15 -29.10 -17.91
CA TYR A 244 2.87 -27.88 -17.51
C TYR A 244 3.79 -27.33 -18.61
N ASN A 245 3.60 -26.06 -19.00
CA ASN A 245 4.52 -25.31 -19.87
C ASN A 245 5.29 -24.23 -19.08
N TRP A 246 6.56 -24.51 -18.77
CA TRP A 246 7.45 -23.61 -18.01
C TRP A 246 8.29 -22.66 -18.88
N SER A 247 8.13 -22.67 -20.21
CA SER A 247 9.11 -22.10 -21.13
C SER A 247 9.35 -20.59 -20.95
N ALA A 248 8.29 -19.77 -20.92
CA ALA A 248 8.44 -18.32 -20.75
C ALA A 248 9.00 -17.93 -19.37
N TYR A 249 8.59 -18.64 -18.32
CA TYR A 249 9.14 -18.46 -16.97
C TYR A 249 10.63 -18.82 -16.90
N ARG A 250 11.09 -19.87 -17.59
CA ARG A 250 12.52 -20.18 -17.70
C ARG A 250 13.29 -19.06 -18.42
N SER A 251 12.76 -18.49 -19.50
CA SER A 251 13.38 -17.34 -20.17
C SER A 251 13.43 -16.07 -19.29
N LEU A 252 12.39 -15.81 -18.50
CA LEU A 252 12.39 -14.73 -17.51
C LEU A 252 13.45 -14.96 -16.42
N PHE A 253 13.53 -16.17 -15.86
CA PHE A 253 14.50 -16.49 -14.81
C PHE A 253 15.95 -16.45 -15.32
N GLN A 254 16.20 -16.81 -16.59
CA GLN A 254 17.49 -16.58 -17.25
C GLN A 254 17.86 -15.09 -17.29
N LEU A 255 16.91 -14.20 -17.57
CA LEU A 255 17.16 -12.76 -17.62
C LEU A 255 17.40 -12.14 -16.23
N VAL A 256 16.63 -12.56 -15.22
CA VAL A 256 16.82 -12.13 -13.82
C VAL A 256 18.17 -12.62 -13.28
N GLN A 257 18.58 -13.85 -13.62
CA GLN A 257 19.90 -14.39 -13.27
C GLN A 257 21.04 -13.64 -14.01
N LYS A 258 20.90 -13.38 -15.31
CA LYS A 258 21.86 -12.61 -16.14
C LYS A 258 22.12 -11.21 -15.58
N THR A 259 21.08 -10.56 -15.04
CA THR A 259 21.14 -9.21 -14.46
C THR A 259 21.54 -9.19 -12.97
N GLY A 260 21.85 -10.34 -12.38
CA GLY A 260 22.37 -10.43 -11.01
C GLY A 260 21.33 -10.09 -9.93
N LEU A 261 20.05 -10.35 -10.20
CA LEU A 261 18.94 -10.23 -9.26
C LEU A 261 18.55 -11.61 -8.72
N LYS A 262 17.95 -11.65 -7.52
CA LYS A 262 17.31 -12.85 -6.96
C LYS A 262 15.84 -12.95 -7.36
N ILE A 263 15.25 -14.14 -7.20
CA ILE A 263 13.84 -14.43 -7.51
C ILE A 263 13.13 -14.90 -6.23
N GLN A 264 12.03 -14.25 -5.89
CA GLN A 264 10.95 -14.83 -5.10
C GLN A 264 9.86 -15.28 -6.08
N ALA A 265 9.45 -16.54 -6.01
CA ALA A 265 8.46 -17.12 -6.92
C ALA A 265 7.17 -17.42 -6.17
N ILE A 266 6.07 -16.76 -6.54
CA ILE A 266 4.76 -17.03 -5.95
C ILE A 266 4.10 -18.18 -6.71
N MET A 267 3.71 -19.25 -6.02
CA MET A 267 2.91 -20.34 -6.57
C MET A 267 1.46 -19.87 -6.68
N SER A 268 1.15 -19.15 -7.76
CA SER A 268 -0.09 -18.39 -7.90
C SER A 268 -1.26 -19.26 -8.35
N PHE A 269 -1.82 -20.03 -7.40
CA PHE A 269 -3.02 -20.88 -7.55
C PHE A 269 -4.35 -20.09 -7.59
N HIS A 270 -4.31 -18.87 -8.12
CA HIS A 270 -5.42 -17.92 -8.14
C HIS A 270 -5.42 -17.09 -9.42
N GLN A 271 -6.54 -16.44 -9.69
CA GLN A 271 -6.75 -15.52 -10.80
C GLN A 271 -6.10 -14.16 -10.54
N CYS A 272 -5.41 -13.61 -11.56
CA CYS A 272 -5.16 -12.18 -11.66
C CYS A 272 -6.41 -11.49 -12.22
N GLY A 273 -6.86 -10.38 -11.62
CA GLY A 273 -8.00 -9.61 -12.11
C GLY A 273 -9.19 -9.66 -11.16
N GLY A 274 -9.68 -8.49 -10.77
CA GLY A 274 -10.87 -8.32 -9.92
C GLY A 274 -10.58 -7.85 -8.49
N ASN A 275 -9.32 -7.80 -8.07
CA ASN A 275 -8.86 -7.15 -6.85
C ASN A 275 -8.40 -5.70 -7.11
N ILE A 276 -8.08 -4.96 -6.04
CA ILE A 276 -7.54 -3.60 -6.13
C ILE A 276 -6.13 -3.65 -6.72
N GLY A 277 -5.94 -3.02 -7.88
CA GLY A 277 -4.63 -2.86 -8.52
C GLY A 277 -4.37 -3.80 -9.69
N ASP A 278 -5.26 -4.77 -9.97
CA ASP A 278 -5.16 -5.62 -11.14
C ASP A 278 -5.58 -4.87 -12.41
N ASP A 279 -4.66 -4.68 -13.36
CA ASP A 279 -4.92 -4.17 -14.71
C ASP A 279 -4.93 -5.26 -15.79
N VAL A 280 -4.78 -6.53 -15.39
CA VAL A 280 -4.70 -7.73 -16.23
C VAL A 280 -5.75 -8.75 -15.79
N PHE A 281 -6.22 -9.61 -16.70
CA PHE A 281 -7.06 -10.75 -16.37
C PHE A 281 -6.37 -12.06 -16.78
N ILE A 282 -6.05 -12.91 -15.81
CA ILE A 282 -5.45 -14.25 -15.98
C ILE A 282 -6.25 -15.20 -15.07
N PRO A 283 -7.18 -16.01 -15.61
CA PRO A 283 -7.98 -16.93 -14.80
C PRO A 283 -7.16 -18.12 -14.29
N ILE A 284 -7.73 -18.92 -13.38
CA ILE A 284 -7.27 -20.30 -13.16
C ILE A 284 -7.56 -21.16 -14.42
N PRO A 285 -6.92 -22.34 -14.63
CA PRO A 285 -7.02 -23.06 -15.90
C PRO A 285 -8.46 -23.38 -16.32
N GLU A 286 -8.77 -23.24 -17.61
CA GLU A 286 -10.15 -23.39 -18.12
C GLU A 286 -10.72 -24.80 -17.85
N TRP A 287 -9.88 -25.85 -17.85
CA TRP A 287 -10.32 -27.21 -17.50
C TRP A 287 -10.86 -27.31 -16.06
N VAL A 288 -10.39 -26.47 -15.14
CA VAL A 288 -10.93 -26.32 -13.77
C VAL A 288 -12.23 -25.52 -13.79
N LEU A 289 -12.30 -24.46 -14.61
CA LEU A 289 -13.52 -23.67 -14.78
C LEU A 289 -14.66 -24.49 -15.39
N GLU A 290 -14.37 -25.38 -16.35
CA GLU A 290 -15.32 -26.36 -16.89
C GLU A 290 -15.87 -27.33 -15.84
N ILE A 291 -15.03 -27.78 -14.90
CA ILE A 291 -15.49 -28.58 -13.75
C ILE A 291 -16.40 -27.71 -12.86
N GLY A 292 -16.05 -26.44 -12.67
CA GLY A 292 -16.86 -25.45 -11.96
C GLY A 292 -18.20 -25.11 -12.63
N GLN A 293 -18.31 -25.23 -13.95
CA GLN A 293 -19.60 -25.12 -14.67
C GLN A 293 -20.53 -26.30 -14.33
N LYS A 294 -19.97 -27.50 -14.12
CA LYS A 294 -20.69 -28.73 -13.76
C LYS A 294 -20.95 -28.83 -12.25
N ASN A 295 -20.07 -28.25 -11.43
CA ASN A 295 -20.11 -28.28 -9.97
C ASN A 295 -19.69 -26.91 -9.38
N SER A 296 -20.61 -25.96 -9.31
CA SER A 296 -20.33 -24.59 -8.85
C SER A 296 -19.87 -24.46 -7.38
N ASP A 297 -19.94 -25.54 -6.60
CA ASP A 297 -19.50 -25.57 -5.20
C ASP A 297 -18.00 -25.85 -5.03
N ILE A 298 -17.21 -25.96 -6.11
CA ILE A 298 -15.74 -25.91 -6.00
C ILE A 298 -15.22 -24.50 -5.66
N PHE A 299 -16.09 -23.49 -5.70
CA PHE A 299 -15.77 -22.07 -5.54
C PHE A 299 -16.28 -21.51 -4.21
N TYR A 300 -15.51 -20.59 -3.62
CA TYR A 300 -15.96 -19.79 -2.48
C TYR A 300 -17.28 -19.09 -2.80
N THR A 301 -18.18 -19.05 -1.82
CA THR A 301 -19.59 -18.70 -2.07
C THR A 301 -20.15 -17.87 -0.93
N ASN A 302 -20.71 -16.70 -1.25
CA ASN A 302 -21.34 -15.81 -0.28
C ASN A 302 -22.77 -16.25 0.07
N ARG A 303 -23.42 -15.57 1.03
CA ARG A 303 -24.78 -15.95 1.49
C ARG A 303 -25.83 -15.88 0.37
N ALA A 304 -25.67 -14.97 -0.60
CA ALA A 304 -26.55 -14.83 -1.75
C ALA A 304 -26.39 -15.96 -2.80
N GLY A 305 -25.34 -16.78 -2.69
CA GLY A 305 -25.03 -17.85 -3.65
C GLY A 305 -24.12 -17.42 -4.81
N THR A 306 -23.60 -16.18 -4.79
CA THR A 306 -22.59 -15.72 -5.74
C THR A 306 -21.30 -16.52 -5.54
N ARG A 307 -20.71 -17.00 -6.65
CA ARG A 307 -19.52 -17.84 -6.67
C ARG A 307 -18.31 -17.00 -7.06
N ASN A 308 -17.28 -16.92 -6.21
CA ASN A 308 -16.00 -16.34 -6.63
C ASN A 308 -15.14 -17.41 -7.32
N LYS A 309 -14.85 -17.21 -8.61
CA LYS A 309 -14.03 -18.10 -9.43
C LYS A 309 -12.52 -17.87 -9.31
N GLU A 310 -12.11 -16.88 -8.52
CA GLU A 310 -10.71 -16.45 -8.37
C GLU A 310 -9.79 -17.56 -7.87
N CYS A 311 -10.27 -18.45 -7.00
CA CYS A 311 -9.57 -19.63 -6.52
C CYS A 311 -10.57 -20.72 -6.10
N LEU A 312 -10.07 -21.92 -5.81
CA LEU A 312 -10.88 -23.01 -5.27
C LEU A 312 -11.21 -22.77 -3.79
N SER A 313 -12.39 -23.22 -3.35
CA SER A 313 -12.75 -23.26 -1.93
C SER A 313 -11.88 -24.29 -1.21
N LEU A 314 -11.34 -23.96 -0.03
CA LEU A 314 -10.65 -24.92 0.84
C LEU A 314 -11.49 -26.17 1.18
N ALA A 315 -12.80 -26.10 0.98
CA ALA A 315 -13.69 -27.24 1.18
C ALA A 315 -13.52 -28.37 0.13
N VAL A 316 -12.82 -28.10 -0.98
CA VAL A 316 -12.45 -29.09 -2.00
C VAL A 316 -10.98 -29.50 -2.00
N ASP A 317 -10.19 -29.05 -1.01
CA ASP A 317 -8.78 -29.43 -0.77
C ASP A 317 -8.54 -30.95 -0.91
N ASN A 318 -9.44 -31.73 -0.31
CA ASN A 318 -9.39 -33.18 -0.20
C ASN A 318 -10.53 -33.89 -0.97
N GLN A 319 -11.24 -33.18 -1.85
CA GLN A 319 -12.33 -33.75 -2.66
C GLN A 319 -11.79 -34.16 -4.04
N PRO A 320 -11.89 -35.44 -4.47
CA PRO A 320 -11.29 -35.94 -5.72
C PRO A 320 -12.14 -35.58 -6.96
N LEU A 321 -12.32 -34.29 -7.19
CA LEU A 321 -13.23 -33.72 -8.21
C LEU A 321 -12.52 -33.41 -9.54
N PHE A 322 -11.18 -33.41 -9.54
CA PHE A 322 -10.37 -32.87 -10.62
C PHE A 322 -9.69 -34.00 -11.40
N GLU A 323 -10.49 -34.68 -12.23
CA GLU A 323 -10.08 -35.88 -12.99
C GLU A 323 -9.53 -37.01 -12.10
N GLY A 324 -10.01 -37.06 -10.85
CA GLY A 324 -9.57 -38.00 -9.81
C GLY A 324 -8.54 -37.42 -8.84
N ARG A 325 -7.91 -36.27 -9.14
CA ARG A 325 -7.09 -35.51 -8.19
C ARG A 325 -7.95 -34.66 -7.25
N THR A 326 -7.41 -34.37 -6.06
CA THR A 326 -7.90 -33.31 -5.16
C THR A 326 -7.19 -31.97 -5.45
N ALA A 327 -7.68 -30.86 -4.90
CA ALA A 327 -7.02 -29.56 -5.10
C ALA A 327 -5.60 -29.52 -4.51
N VAL A 328 -5.40 -30.08 -3.31
CA VAL A 328 -4.07 -30.20 -2.68
C VAL A 328 -3.10 -31.03 -3.54
N GLN A 329 -3.59 -32.09 -4.20
CA GLN A 329 -2.75 -32.88 -5.11
C GLN A 329 -2.33 -32.09 -6.36
N ILE A 330 -3.20 -31.25 -6.92
CA ILE A 330 -2.82 -30.34 -8.01
C ILE A 330 -1.71 -29.39 -7.56
N TYR A 331 -1.86 -28.76 -6.39
CA TYR A 331 -0.86 -27.84 -5.86
C TYR A 331 0.50 -28.53 -5.61
N SER A 332 0.46 -29.75 -5.06
CA SER A 332 1.64 -30.60 -4.84
C SER A 332 2.34 -30.98 -6.15
N ASP A 333 1.59 -31.43 -7.16
CA ASP A 333 2.12 -31.78 -8.48
C ASP A 333 2.72 -30.56 -9.20
N TYR A 334 2.07 -29.41 -9.11
CA TYR A 334 2.55 -28.15 -9.68
C TYR A 334 3.88 -27.70 -9.04
N MET A 335 3.98 -27.71 -7.71
CA MET A 335 5.20 -27.36 -6.99
C MET A 335 6.36 -28.35 -7.26
N ARG A 336 6.06 -29.65 -7.38
CA ARG A 336 7.03 -30.67 -7.77
C ARG A 336 7.54 -30.45 -9.19
N SER A 337 6.62 -30.21 -10.13
CA SER A 337 6.92 -29.87 -11.52
C SER A 337 7.76 -28.59 -11.64
N PHE A 338 7.44 -27.54 -10.86
CA PHE A 338 8.25 -26.32 -10.78
C PHE A 338 9.66 -26.61 -10.27
N ARG A 339 9.82 -27.37 -9.18
CA ARG A 339 11.15 -27.74 -8.67
C ARG A 339 12.00 -28.46 -9.72
N GLU A 340 11.43 -29.45 -10.39
CA GLU A 340 12.14 -30.24 -11.39
C GLU A 340 12.57 -29.36 -12.58
N ASN A 341 11.65 -28.54 -13.09
CA ASN A 341 11.87 -27.66 -14.25
C ASN A 341 12.62 -26.36 -13.95
N MET A 342 12.85 -26.02 -12.68
CA MET A 342 13.63 -24.85 -12.22
C MET A 342 14.85 -25.25 -11.37
N SER A 343 15.23 -26.53 -11.40
CA SER A 343 16.30 -27.12 -10.60
C SER A 343 17.64 -26.41 -10.73
N ASP A 344 18.02 -25.98 -11.94
CA ASP A 344 19.22 -25.19 -12.22
C ASP A 344 19.22 -23.80 -11.53
N PHE A 345 18.08 -23.11 -11.49
CA PHE A 345 17.94 -21.84 -10.77
C PHE A 345 17.92 -22.01 -9.25
N LEU A 346 17.39 -23.13 -8.75
CA LEU A 346 17.38 -23.50 -7.33
C LEU A 346 18.78 -23.88 -6.83
N GLU A 347 19.52 -24.70 -7.60
CA GLU A 347 20.89 -25.10 -7.27
C GLU A 347 21.88 -23.92 -7.33
N ALA A 348 21.72 -23.02 -8.30
CA ALA A 348 22.46 -21.77 -8.39
C ALA A 348 22.07 -20.75 -7.30
N GLY A 349 21.03 -21.01 -6.48
CA GLY A 349 20.51 -20.07 -5.48
C GLY A 349 20.07 -18.75 -6.11
N SER A 350 19.48 -18.80 -7.31
CA SER A 350 18.91 -17.64 -8.01
C SER A 350 17.49 -17.38 -7.52
N ILE A 351 16.70 -18.44 -7.38
CA ILE A 351 15.49 -18.45 -6.55
C ILE A 351 15.94 -18.55 -5.08
N VAL A 352 15.36 -17.72 -4.22
CA VAL A 352 15.69 -17.65 -2.78
C VAL A 352 14.49 -17.89 -1.87
N ASP A 353 13.28 -17.83 -2.43
CA ASP A 353 12.03 -17.90 -1.69
C ASP A 353 10.93 -18.45 -2.61
N ILE A 354 10.09 -19.32 -2.07
CA ILE A 354 8.84 -19.78 -2.68
C ILE A 354 7.70 -19.28 -1.80
N GLU A 355 6.92 -18.32 -2.30
CA GLU A 355 5.68 -17.95 -1.65
C GLU A 355 4.56 -18.88 -2.12
N VAL A 356 3.88 -19.52 -1.17
CA VAL A 356 2.80 -20.46 -1.48
C VAL A 356 1.49 -19.69 -1.49
N GLY A 357 0.79 -19.70 -2.63
CA GLY A 357 -0.53 -19.09 -2.75
C GLY A 357 -1.57 -19.91 -2.00
N LEU A 358 -2.26 -19.31 -1.02
CA LEU A 358 -3.18 -19.99 -0.09
C LEU A 358 -4.60 -19.41 -0.13
N GLY A 359 -5.00 -18.88 -1.29
CA GLY A 359 -6.31 -18.25 -1.47
C GLY A 359 -6.31 -17.09 -2.49
N PRO A 360 -7.31 -16.20 -2.41
CA PRO A 360 -7.46 -15.05 -3.31
C PRO A 360 -6.30 -14.06 -3.18
N ALA A 361 -5.86 -13.48 -4.29
CA ALA A 361 -4.58 -12.74 -4.43
C ALA A 361 -3.33 -13.49 -3.88
N GLY A 362 -3.40 -14.82 -3.74
CA GLY A 362 -2.37 -15.67 -3.13
C GLY A 362 -2.38 -15.67 -1.60
N GLU A 363 -3.24 -14.86 -0.99
CA GLU A 363 -3.27 -14.60 0.45
C GLU A 363 -4.07 -15.69 1.19
N LEU A 364 -3.56 -16.15 2.34
CA LEU A 364 -4.25 -17.05 3.25
C LEU A 364 -5.46 -16.31 3.88
N ARG A 365 -6.60 -16.32 3.20
CA ARG A 365 -7.88 -15.73 3.63
C ARG A 365 -9.05 -16.26 2.81
N TYR A 366 -10.26 -15.85 3.19
CA TYR A 366 -11.44 -15.94 2.33
C TYR A 366 -11.59 -14.68 1.43
N PRO A 367 -12.28 -14.78 0.28
CA PRO A 367 -12.54 -13.64 -0.61
C PRO A 367 -13.68 -12.71 -0.12
N SER A 368 -13.60 -12.22 1.11
CA SER A 368 -14.68 -11.49 1.77
C SER A 368 -14.91 -10.05 1.29
N TYR A 369 -14.01 -9.48 0.48
CA TYR A 369 -14.05 -8.08 0.02
C TYR A 369 -13.85 -7.92 -1.50
N THR A 370 -14.41 -8.84 -2.28
CA THR A 370 -14.22 -8.90 -3.74
C THR A 370 -14.85 -7.69 -4.45
N GLN A 371 -14.03 -6.82 -5.06
CA GLN A 371 -14.48 -5.59 -5.73
C GLN A 371 -15.43 -5.86 -6.91
N SER A 372 -15.22 -6.94 -7.66
CA SER A 372 -16.11 -7.34 -8.77
C SER A 372 -17.52 -7.79 -8.31
N GLN A 373 -17.71 -8.08 -7.03
CA GLN A 373 -19.02 -8.33 -6.40
C GLN A 373 -19.64 -7.06 -5.78
N GLY A 374 -19.02 -5.89 -6.00
CA GLY A 374 -19.55 -4.59 -5.57
C GLY A 374 -19.10 -4.14 -4.18
N TRP A 375 -18.18 -4.87 -3.52
CA TRP A 375 -17.55 -4.39 -2.29
C TRP A 375 -16.74 -3.10 -2.54
N LYS A 376 -16.79 -2.18 -1.57
CA LYS A 376 -16.02 -0.94 -1.54
C LYS A 376 -15.46 -0.72 -0.14
N PHE A 377 -14.23 -0.21 -0.05
CA PHE A 377 -13.65 0.20 1.21
C PHE A 377 -14.50 1.29 1.89
N PRO A 378 -14.82 1.19 3.21
CA PRO A 378 -14.37 0.20 4.20
C PRO A 378 -15.46 -0.82 4.58
N GLY A 379 -16.23 -1.38 3.65
CA GLY A 379 -17.31 -2.33 3.97
C GLY A 379 -16.83 -3.55 4.77
N ILE A 380 -17.68 -4.07 5.66
CA ILE A 380 -17.34 -5.23 6.53
C ILE A 380 -17.04 -6.53 5.77
N GLY A 381 -17.42 -6.62 4.49
CA GLY A 381 -17.28 -7.84 3.70
C GLY A 381 -18.34 -8.91 4.04
N GLU A 382 -18.22 -10.09 3.44
CA GLU A 382 -19.13 -11.23 3.71
C GLU A 382 -18.37 -12.52 3.97
N PHE A 383 -18.89 -13.36 4.87
CA PHE A 383 -18.42 -14.74 5.03
C PHE A 383 -18.62 -15.55 3.72
N GLN A 384 -17.64 -16.39 3.36
CA GLN A 384 -17.60 -17.07 2.05
C GLN A 384 -17.81 -18.59 2.12
N CYS A 385 -18.38 -19.08 3.23
CA CYS A 385 -18.54 -20.49 3.57
C CYS A 385 -19.89 -21.11 3.16
N TYR A 386 -20.55 -20.56 2.13
CA TYR A 386 -21.90 -20.98 1.73
C TYR A 386 -21.91 -21.96 0.54
N ASP A 387 -20.77 -22.53 0.14
CA ASP A 387 -20.76 -23.70 -0.75
C ASP A 387 -21.30 -24.95 -0.02
N LYS A 388 -21.73 -25.98 -0.77
CA LYS A 388 -22.34 -27.17 -0.14
C LYS A 388 -21.40 -27.95 0.78
N TYR A 389 -20.09 -27.89 0.54
CA TYR A 389 -19.09 -28.65 1.30
C TYR A 389 -18.87 -27.99 2.66
N MET A 390 -18.62 -26.67 2.70
CA MET A 390 -18.53 -25.90 3.96
C MET A 390 -19.84 -25.92 4.75
N LYS A 391 -21.00 -25.85 4.08
CA LYS A 391 -22.33 -26.00 4.73
C LYS A 391 -22.50 -27.36 5.40
N THR A 392 -22.07 -28.44 4.75
CA THR A 392 -22.19 -29.81 5.28
C THR A 392 -21.25 -30.00 6.47
N ASP A 393 -20.00 -29.56 6.31
CA ASP A 393 -18.96 -29.64 7.34
C ASP A 393 -19.32 -28.84 8.61
N PHE A 394 -19.78 -27.59 8.47
CA PHE A 394 -20.29 -26.81 9.60
C PHE A 394 -21.44 -27.53 10.30
N LYS A 395 -22.37 -28.13 9.54
CA LYS A 395 -23.53 -28.79 10.11
C LYS A 395 -23.17 -30.08 10.86
N GLN A 396 -22.16 -30.80 10.39
CA GLN A 396 -21.57 -31.92 11.11
C GLN A 396 -20.92 -31.43 12.41
N ALA A 397 -19.99 -30.46 12.33
CA ALA A 397 -19.29 -29.95 13.51
C ALA A 397 -20.25 -29.38 14.58
N ALA A 398 -21.29 -28.65 14.17
CA ALA A 398 -22.32 -28.16 15.09
C ALA A 398 -23.13 -29.29 15.73
N THR A 399 -23.44 -30.36 14.98
CA THR A 399 -24.13 -31.55 15.52
C THR A 399 -23.25 -32.30 16.52
N GLU A 400 -21.95 -32.45 16.24
CA GLU A 400 -20.97 -33.08 17.12
C GLU A 400 -20.72 -32.27 18.39
N ALA A 401 -20.81 -30.94 18.32
CA ALA A 401 -20.82 -30.03 19.47
C ALA A 401 -22.12 -30.05 20.30
N GLY A 402 -23.11 -30.88 19.92
CA GLY A 402 -24.40 -30.99 20.61
C GLY A 402 -25.47 -29.98 20.18
N HIS A 403 -25.19 -29.18 19.15
CA HIS A 403 -26.04 -28.09 18.65
C HIS A 403 -26.51 -28.29 17.19
N PRO A 404 -27.28 -29.35 16.89
CA PRO A 404 -27.80 -29.63 15.54
C PRO A 404 -28.80 -28.56 15.05
N GLU A 405 -29.25 -27.64 15.89
CA GLU A 405 -30.06 -26.48 15.51
C GLU A 405 -29.24 -25.35 14.87
N TRP A 406 -27.93 -25.24 15.14
CA TRP A 406 -27.10 -24.16 14.62
C TRP A 406 -26.93 -24.26 13.10
N ASN A 407 -26.98 -23.09 12.45
CA ASN A 407 -26.71 -22.89 11.02
C ASN A 407 -25.71 -21.74 10.85
N LEU A 408 -25.13 -21.59 9.65
CA LEU A 408 -24.28 -20.46 9.29
C LEU A 408 -24.97 -19.11 9.57
N PRO A 409 -24.22 -18.00 9.72
CA PRO A 409 -24.80 -16.69 10.00
C PRO A 409 -25.89 -16.24 9.01
N ASP A 410 -26.91 -15.59 9.55
CA ASP A 410 -28.09 -15.14 8.82
C ASP A 410 -28.43 -13.65 9.06
N ASP A 411 -27.60 -13.01 9.89
CA ASP A 411 -27.74 -11.67 10.48
C ASP A 411 -26.49 -10.78 10.29
N ALA A 412 -25.51 -11.25 9.51
CA ALA A 412 -24.19 -10.64 9.34
C ALA A 412 -24.11 -9.48 8.33
N GLY A 413 -25.25 -9.00 7.82
CA GLY A 413 -25.28 -7.96 6.79
C GLY A 413 -24.78 -8.44 5.42
N THR A 414 -24.20 -7.50 4.67
CA THR A 414 -23.71 -7.61 3.30
C THR A 414 -22.39 -6.84 3.13
N TYR A 415 -21.72 -7.03 1.99
CA TYR A 415 -20.36 -6.53 1.71
C TYR A 415 -20.07 -5.09 2.18
N ASN A 416 -21.02 -4.16 2.03
CA ASN A 416 -20.81 -2.72 2.21
C ASN A 416 -21.40 -2.15 3.50
N ASP A 417 -22.01 -2.97 4.35
CA ASP A 417 -22.60 -2.51 5.61
C ASP A 417 -21.52 -2.12 6.63
N ILE A 418 -21.92 -1.47 7.74
CA ILE A 418 -21.06 -1.15 8.88
C ILE A 418 -21.42 -2.02 10.10
N PRO A 419 -20.49 -2.34 11.01
CA PRO A 419 -20.70 -3.37 12.03
C PRO A 419 -21.96 -3.17 12.89
N VAL A 420 -22.18 -1.92 13.31
CA VAL A 420 -23.27 -1.49 14.20
C VAL A 420 -24.67 -1.63 13.60
N GLU A 421 -24.80 -1.76 12.28
CA GLU A 421 -26.08 -1.96 11.58
C GLU A 421 -26.44 -3.44 11.41
N THR A 422 -25.53 -4.36 11.74
CA THR A 422 -25.73 -5.82 11.61
C THR A 422 -26.14 -6.48 12.93
N GLY A 423 -26.89 -7.58 12.87
CA GLY A 423 -27.17 -8.42 14.04
C GLY A 423 -25.93 -9.19 14.50
N PHE A 424 -25.04 -9.57 13.57
CA PHE A 424 -23.88 -10.38 13.91
C PHE A 424 -22.75 -9.58 14.58
N PHE A 425 -22.38 -8.42 14.04
CA PHE A 425 -21.25 -7.59 14.50
C PHE A 425 -21.66 -6.41 15.39
N GLY A 426 -22.97 -6.16 15.54
CA GLY A 426 -23.47 -5.03 16.33
C GLY A 426 -23.20 -5.15 17.84
N PRO A 427 -23.55 -4.12 18.64
CA PRO A 427 -23.34 -4.14 20.10
C PRO A 427 -24.08 -5.30 20.78
N ASN A 428 -23.34 -6.20 21.42
CA ASN A 428 -23.82 -7.49 21.96
C ASN A 428 -24.36 -8.46 20.89
N GLY A 429 -23.95 -8.30 19.63
CA GLY A 429 -24.40 -9.10 18.49
C GLY A 429 -23.92 -10.56 18.52
N THR A 430 -24.38 -11.33 17.54
CA THR A 430 -24.21 -12.80 17.50
C THR A 430 -22.75 -13.23 17.62
N TYR A 431 -21.76 -12.45 17.17
CA TYR A 431 -20.33 -12.77 17.31
C TYR A 431 -19.87 -13.04 18.77
N LEU A 432 -20.55 -12.45 19.76
CA LEU A 432 -20.26 -12.65 21.19
C LEU A 432 -21.01 -13.82 21.83
N THR A 433 -21.98 -14.40 21.13
CA THR A 433 -22.75 -15.57 21.59
C THR A 433 -21.94 -16.86 21.45
N GLU A 434 -22.42 -17.95 22.06
CA GLU A 434 -21.84 -19.28 21.92
C GLU A 434 -21.84 -19.77 20.45
N LYS A 435 -22.99 -19.68 19.75
CA LYS A 435 -23.12 -19.94 18.30
C LYS A 435 -22.09 -19.16 17.49
N GLY A 436 -21.95 -17.85 17.74
CA GLY A 436 -21.03 -16.98 17.00
C GLY A 436 -19.56 -17.31 17.26
N LYS A 437 -19.18 -17.53 18.53
CA LYS A 437 -17.83 -17.95 18.92
C LYS A 437 -17.46 -19.30 18.34
N PHE A 438 -18.39 -20.26 18.33
CA PHE A 438 -18.21 -21.57 17.69
C PHE A 438 -17.98 -21.42 16.18
N PHE A 439 -18.88 -20.70 15.49
CA PHE A 439 -18.78 -20.45 14.05
C PHE A 439 -17.46 -19.75 13.67
N LEU A 440 -17.05 -18.69 14.37
CA LEU A 440 -15.80 -17.98 14.09
C LEU A 440 -14.56 -18.84 14.40
N THR A 441 -14.62 -19.71 15.41
CA THR A 441 -13.56 -20.68 15.68
C THR A 441 -13.47 -21.68 14.52
N TRP A 442 -14.57 -22.32 14.13
CA TRP A 442 -14.60 -23.24 12.99
C TRP A 442 -14.11 -22.58 11.69
N TYR A 443 -14.59 -21.38 11.36
CA TYR A 443 -14.26 -20.66 10.12
C TYR A 443 -12.78 -20.27 10.04
N SER A 444 -12.17 -19.85 11.15
CA SER A 444 -10.73 -19.55 11.24
C SER A 444 -9.86 -20.81 11.33
N SER A 445 -10.30 -21.85 12.06
CA SER A 445 -9.62 -23.15 12.12
C SER A 445 -9.57 -23.85 10.76
N LYS A 446 -10.60 -23.71 9.90
CA LYS A 446 -10.55 -24.18 8.50
C LYS A 446 -9.44 -23.54 7.69
N LEU A 447 -9.21 -22.24 7.87
CA LEU A 447 -8.15 -21.51 7.21
C LEU A 447 -6.76 -21.95 7.70
N LEU A 448 -6.61 -22.22 9.01
CA LEU A 448 -5.36 -22.79 9.56
C LEU A 448 -5.05 -24.17 8.97
N LEU A 449 -6.04 -25.06 8.85
CA LEU A 449 -5.87 -26.41 8.28
C LEU A 449 -5.49 -26.36 6.78
N HIS A 450 -6.12 -25.48 6.01
CA HIS A 450 -5.79 -25.23 4.59
C HIS A 450 -4.32 -24.82 4.42
N GLY A 451 -3.88 -23.83 5.21
CA GLY A 451 -2.50 -23.36 5.21
C GLY A 451 -1.49 -24.46 5.59
N ASP A 452 -1.75 -25.18 6.70
CA ASP A 452 -0.87 -26.24 7.19
C ASP A 452 -0.71 -27.39 6.16
N GLN A 453 -1.81 -27.84 5.55
CA GLN A 453 -1.78 -28.95 4.60
C GLN A 453 -1.00 -28.59 3.32
N ILE A 454 -1.23 -27.42 2.74
CA ILE A 454 -0.57 -27.01 1.48
C ILE A 454 0.90 -26.65 1.74
N LEU A 455 1.23 -26.09 2.91
CA LEU A 455 2.62 -25.84 3.30
C LEU A 455 3.39 -27.12 3.64
N ASP A 456 2.71 -28.20 4.05
CA ASP A 456 3.38 -29.49 4.18
C ASP A 456 3.72 -30.10 2.81
N GLU A 457 2.81 -30.02 1.84
CA GLU A 457 3.09 -30.41 0.44
C GLU A 457 4.19 -29.53 -0.18
N ALA A 458 4.22 -28.22 0.08
CA ALA A 458 5.31 -27.34 -0.33
C ALA A 458 6.65 -27.74 0.32
N ASN A 459 6.63 -28.11 1.60
CA ASN A 459 7.81 -28.57 2.32
C ASN A 459 8.33 -29.92 1.80
N ILE A 460 7.45 -30.85 1.41
CA ILE A 460 7.81 -32.08 0.69
C ILE A 460 8.40 -31.72 -0.67
N ALA A 461 7.70 -30.88 -1.45
CA ALA A 461 8.09 -30.50 -2.80
C ALA A 461 9.48 -29.85 -2.83
N PHE A 462 9.79 -28.91 -1.93
CA PHE A 462 11.07 -28.17 -1.91
C PHE A 462 12.12 -28.71 -0.93
N LEU A 463 11.92 -29.89 -0.33
CA LEU A 463 12.84 -30.49 0.64
C LEU A 463 14.30 -30.52 0.15
N GLY A 464 15.22 -29.90 0.89
CA GLY A 464 16.65 -29.79 0.55
C GLY A 464 17.04 -28.67 -0.43
N CYS A 465 16.09 -27.96 -1.06
CA CYS A 465 16.39 -26.77 -1.86
C CYS A 465 16.81 -25.60 -0.95
N LYS A 466 17.70 -24.71 -1.41
CA LYS A 466 18.18 -23.55 -0.65
C LYS A 466 17.26 -22.34 -0.85
N VAL A 467 16.02 -22.49 -0.42
CA VAL A 467 14.97 -21.47 -0.47
C VAL A 467 14.32 -21.32 0.90
N LYS A 468 13.73 -20.16 1.18
CA LYS A 468 12.69 -20.05 2.20
C LYS A 468 11.34 -20.51 1.62
N LEU A 469 10.43 -20.93 2.48
CA LEU A 469 9.02 -21.06 2.17
C LEU A 469 8.29 -19.90 2.84
N SER A 470 7.47 -19.18 2.10
CA SER A 470 6.72 -18.02 2.59
C SER A 470 5.22 -18.24 2.44
N ALA A 471 4.46 -17.69 3.37
CA ALA A 471 3.00 -17.66 3.33
C ALA A 471 2.51 -16.27 3.70
N LYS A 472 1.52 -15.78 2.97
CA LYS A 472 1.05 -14.41 3.03
C LYS A 472 -0.28 -14.29 3.76
N ALA A 473 -0.38 -13.38 4.73
CA ALA A 473 -1.67 -12.87 5.20
C ALA A 473 -1.80 -11.39 4.88
N THR A 474 -3.03 -10.90 4.79
CA THR A 474 -3.29 -9.52 4.36
C THR A 474 -3.62 -8.60 5.54
N GLY A 475 -3.23 -7.34 5.43
CA GLY A 475 -3.52 -6.29 6.41
C GLY A 475 -4.96 -5.78 6.29
N ILE A 476 -5.93 -6.52 6.84
CA ILE A 476 -7.31 -6.05 6.99
C ILE A 476 -7.37 -4.95 8.06
N HIS A 477 -6.97 -3.76 7.68
CA HIS A 477 -6.73 -2.66 8.61
C HIS A 477 -7.96 -1.83 8.96
N TRP A 478 -9.12 -2.07 8.33
CA TRP A 478 -10.39 -1.39 8.61
C TRP A 478 -11.26 -2.21 9.58
N TRP A 479 -12.06 -1.51 10.39
CA TRP A 479 -12.73 -2.06 11.59
C TRP A 479 -11.82 -2.64 12.69
N TYR A 480 -10.49 -2.65 12.54
CA TYR A 480 -9.54 -3.01 13.61
C TYR A 480 -9.71 -2.17 14.89
N LYS A 481 -10.27 -0.96 14.81
CA LYS A 481 -10.61 -0.11 15.98
C LYS A 481 -12.12 -0.06 16.27
N ASP A 482 -12.80 -1.13 15.91
CA ASP A 482 -14.17 -1.43 16.31
C ASP A 482 -14.17 -2.76 17.06
N ALA A 483 -14.92 -2.87 18.16
CA ALA A 483 -14.89 -4.04 19.04
C ALA A 483 -15.39 -5.34 18.38
N SER A 484 -15.90 -5.26 17.15
CA SER A 484 -16.27 -6.38 16.29
C SER A 484 -15.13 -6.95 15.44
N HIS A 485 -14.10 -6.15 15.10
CA HIS A 485 -13.08 -6.47 14.08
C HIS A 485 -13.69 -7.04 12.77
N ALA A 486 -14.89 -6.58 12.38
CA ALA A 486 -15.76 -7.32 11.47
C ALA A 486 -15.12 -7.78 10.14
N ALA A 487 -14.28 -6.96 9.51
CA ALA A 487 -13.62 -7.34 8.26
C ALA A 487 -12.50 -8.39 8.45
N GLU A 488 -11.78 -8.38 9.57
CA GLU A 488 -10.85 -9.46 9.91
C GLU A 488 -11.62 -10.78 10.08
N LEU A 489 -12.76 -10.72 10.79
CA LEU A 489 -13.63 -11.87 10.98
C LEU A 489 -14.17 -12.44 9.65
N THR A 490 -14.66 -11.62 8.72
CA THR A 490 -15.16 -12.10 7.42
C THR A 490 -14.04 -12.65 6.54
N ALA A 491 -12.84 -12.08 6.61
CA ALA A 491 -11.64 -12.58 5.93
C ALA A 491 -11.10 -13.91 6.51
N GLY A 492 -11.57 -14.33 7.69
CA GLY A 492 -11.18 -15.57 8.37
C GLY A 492 -10.17 -15.40 9.51
N TYR A 493 -9.71 -14.18 9.77
CA TYR A 493 -8.84 -13.86 10.90
C TYR A 493 -9.71 -13.58 12.12
N TYR A 494 -9.89 -14.58 13.00
CA TYR A 494 -10.65 -14.40 14.24
C TYR A 494 -9.83 -13.64 15.29
N ASN A 495 -9.54 -12.38 14.99
CA ASN A 495 -8.86 -11.42 15.85
C ASN A 495 -9.90 -10.58 16.63
N LEU A 496 -9.63 -10.32 17.91
CA LEU A 496 -10.37 -9.40 18.79
C LEU A 496 -9.42 -8.85 19.85
N ASP A 497 -9.78 -7.74 20.51
CA ASP A 497 -9.10 -7.19 21.71
C ASP A 497 -8.67 -8.24 22.75
N ASN A 498 -9.42 -9.34 22.87
CA ASN A 498 -9.18 -10.44 23.82
C ASN A 498 -8.83 -11.80 23.17
N ARG A 499 -8.59 -11.86 21.85
CA ARG A 499 -8.25 -13.09 21.12
C ARG A 499 -7.31 -12.78 19.96
N ASP A 500 -6.06 -13.24 20.03
CA ASP A 500 -5.08 -13.05 18.97
C ASP A 500 -5.41 -13.94 17.75
N GLY A 501 -5.81 -13.31 16.64
CA GLY A 501 -6.19 -14.01 15.41
C GLY A 501 -5.00 -14.46 14.55
N TYR A 502 -3.83 -13.83 14.72
CA TYR A 502 -2.67 -14.01 13.83
C TYR A 502 -1.59 -14.90 14.43
N ARG A 503 -1.46 -14.94 15.75
CA ARG A 503 -0.49 -15.81 16.43
C ARG A 503 -0.70 -17.32 16.16
N PRO A 504 -1.92 -17.86 16.01
CA PRO A 504 -2.12 -19.24 15.53
C PRO A 504 -1.55 -19.49 14.12
N ILE A 505 -1.65 -18.51 13.22
CA ILE A 505 -1.06 -18.59 11.87
C ILE A 505 0.48 -18.65 12.01
N ALA A 506 1.08 -17.75 12.78
CA ALA A 506 2.53 -17.78 13.05
C ALA A 506 2.99 -19.11 13.68
N ARG A 507 2.19 -19.71 14.57
CA ARG A 507 2.50 -21.03 15.16
C ARG A 507 2.47 -22.16 14.13
N MET A 508 1.46 -22.19 13.26
CA MET A 508 1.38 -23.13 12.13
C MET A 508 2.62 -22.98 11.22
N LEU A 509 2.93 -21.76 10.77
CA LEU A 509 4.12 -21.48 9.95
C LEU A 509 5.43 -21.95 10.62
N SER A 510 5.51 -21.84 11.95
CA SER A 510 6.67 -22.31 12.71
C SER A 510 6.93 -23.82 12.55
N ARG A 511 5.92 -24.65 12.28
CA ARG A 511 6.12 -26.09 12.06
C ARG A 511 6.78 -26.39 10.71
N HIS A 512 6.43 -25.64 9.67
CA HIS A 512 7.02 -25.76 8.33
C HIS A 512 8.38 -25.03 8.20
N ASN A 513 8.79 -24.30 9.24
CA ASN A 513 9.90 -23.33 9.22
C ASN A 513 9.67 -22.21 8.18
N GLY A 514 8.40 -21.83 8.00
CA GLY A 514 7.99 -20.81 7.04
C GLY A 514 8.22 -19.38 7.52
N THR A 515 8.34 -18.47 6.57
CA THR A 515 8.34 -17.01 6.77
C THR A 515 6.92 -16.48 6.66
N PHE A 516 6.56 -15.56 7.56
CA PHE A 516 5.28 -14.87 7.51
C PHE A 516 5.43 -13.59 6.66
N ASN A 517 4.83 -13.55 5.46
CA ASN A 517 4.72 -12.33 4.66
C ASN A 517 3.44 -11.55 5.03
N PHE A 518 3.53 -10.22 5.18
CA PHE A 518 2.43 -9.38 5.62
C PHE A 518 2.41 -7.99 4.97
N THR A 519 1.22 -7.47 4.65
CA THR A 519 1.06 -6.23 3.87
C THR A 519 0.91 -4.96 4.75
N CYS A 520 0.59 -3.83 4.14
CA CYS A 520 0.32 -2.52 4.79
C CYS A 520 1.51 -1.88 5.54
N LEU A 521 2.77 -2.29 5.26
CA LEU A 521 3.96 -1.76 5.95
C LEU A 521 4.18 -0.25 5.77
N GLU A 522 3.55 0.37 4.77
CA GLU A 522 3.68 1.78 4.42
C GLU A 522 2.59 2.68 5.02
N MET A 523 1.46 2.08 5.43
CA MET A 523 0.26 2.81 5.82
C MET A 523 0.37 3.46 7.19
N ARG A 524 -0.28 4.61 7.34
CA ARG A 524 -0.46 5.27 8.65
C ARG A 524 -1.92 5.57 8.94
N ASN A 525 -2.31 5.47 10.21
CA ASN A 525 -3.67 5.70 10.66
C ASN A 525 -4.21 7.10 10.28
N SER A 526 -3.34 8.10 10.17
CA SER A 526 -3.68 9.47 9.74
C SER A 526 -3.95 9.63 8.23
N GLU A 527 -3.77 8.59 7.43
CA GLU A 527 -4.06 8.56 5.99
C GLU A 527 -5.48 8.03 5.69
N HIS A 528 -6.13 7.38 6.66
CA HIS A 528 -7.47 6.80 6.53
C HIS A 528 -8.55 7.69 7.17
N PRO A 529 -9.82 7.63 6.69
CA PRO A 529 -10.91 8.38 7.28
C PRO A 529 -11.38 7.77 8.61
N ALA A 530 -11.75 8.62 9.57
CA ALA A 530 -12.09 8.19 10.94
C ALA A 530 -13.28 7.21 11.03
N TYR A 531 -14.21 7.26 10.08
CA TYR A 531 -15.36 6.35 10.04
C TYR A 531 -14.97 4.89 9.69
N ALA A 532 -13.84 4.67 9.02
CA ALA A 532 -13.34 3.34 8.66
C ALA A 532 -12.65 2.59 9.82
N LYS A 533 -12.54 3.22 10.99
CA LYS A 533 -11.98 2.64 12.23
C LYS A 533 -10.60 1.99 12.03
N CYS A 534 -9.73 2.62 11.23
CA CYS A 534 -8.50 1.96 10.79
C CYS A 534 -7.40 1.88 11.85
N GLY A 535 -6.72 0.73 11.88
CA GLY A 535 -5.61 0.41 12.79
C GLY A 535 -4.40 -0.22 12.09
N ALA A 536 -4.03 0.25 10.90
CA ALA A 536 -2.94 -0.34 10.10
C ALA A 536 -1.61 -0.43 10.87
N GLN A 537 -1.29 0.60 11.65
CA GLN A 537 -0.03 0.64 12.41
C GLN A 537 -0.05 -0.35 13.59
N GLU A 538 -1.17 -0.44 14.30
CA GLU A 538 -1.36 -1.38 15.41
C GLU A 538 -1.42 -2.83 14.93
N LEU A 539 -2.08 -3.08 13.79
CA LEU A 539 -2.16 -4.38 13.13
C LEU A 539 -0.79 -4.88 12.68
N VAL A 540 -0.01 -4.06 11.95
CA VAL A 540 1.38 -4.40 11.58
C VAL A 540 2.23 -4.64 12.83
N GLN A 541 2.07 -3.84 13.88
CA GLN A 541 2.76 -4.04 15.15
C GLN A 541 2.37 -5.37 15.84
N GLN A 542 1.09 -5.77 15.79
CA GLN A 542 0.62 -7.07 16.28
C GLN A 542 1.26 -8.22 15.49
N VAL A 543 1.08 -8.24 14.16
CA VAL A 543 1.46 -9.39 13.31
C VAL A 543 2.96 -9.63 13.33
N LEU A 544 3.79 -8.59 13.16
CA LEU A 544 5.24 -8.71 13.27
C LEU A 544 5.66 -9.16 14.68
N SER A 545 4.99 -8.66 15.73
CA SER A 545 5.27 -9.09 17.10
C SER A 545 4.95 -10.56 17.36
N VAL A 546 3.94 -11.15 16.73
CA VAL A 546 3.57 -12.56 16.97
C VAL A 546 4.43 -13.53 16.17
N GLY A 547 4.82 -13.19 14.94
CA GLY A 547 5.82 -13.96 14.19
C GLY A 547 7.14 -14.09 14.95
N TRP A 548 7.68 -12.98 15.46
CA TRP A 548 8.90 -13.00 16.28
C TRP A 548 8.73 -13.72 17.65
N LYS A 549 7.51 -13.82 18.21
CA LYS A 549 7.24 -14.58 19.45
C LYS A 549 7.21 -16.09 19.23
N GLU A 550 6.66 -16.55 18.10
CA GLU A 550 6.71 -17.96 17.70
C GLU A 550 8.04 -18.33 17.00
N ASN A 551 9.03 -17.41 17.01
CA ASN A 551 10.40 -17.57 16.52
C ASN A 551 10.50 -17.87 15.01
N ILE A 552 9.64 -17.26 14.20
CA ILE A 552 9.71 -17.28 12.74
C ILE A 552 10.21 -15.96 12.15
N ASP A 553 10.73 -16.04 10.93
CA ASP A 553 11.01 -14.88 10.10
C ASP A 553 9.70 -14.18 9.70
N VAL A 554 9.75 -12.84 9.63
CA VAL A 554 8.64 -12.02 9.15
C VAL A 554 9.13 -11.12 8.02
N ALA A 555 8.54 -11.28 6.84
CA ALA A 555 8.71 -10.43 5.66
C ALA A 555 7.47 -9.54 5.47
N GLY A 556 7.45 -8.69 4.45
CA GLY A 556 6.27 -7.87 4.18
C GLY A 556 6.34 -6.98 2.96
N GLU A 557 5.25 -6.25 2.74
CA GLU A 557 4.97 -5.47 1.53
C GLU A 557 4.30 -4.13 1.84
N ASN A 558 4.44 -3.16 0.94
CA ASN A 558 3.50 -2.05 0.86
C ASN A 558 2.21 -2.48 0.15
N ALA A 559 1.04 -2.21 0.73
CA ALA A 559 -0.24 -2.64 0.15
C ALA A 559 -0.66 -1.79 -1.06
N LEU A 560 -0.30 -0.50 -1.10
CA LEU A 560 -0.60 0.42 -2.18
C LEU A 560 0.67 1.02 -2.80
N SER A 561 0.63 1.34 -4.10
CA SER A 561 1.76 1.93 -4.83
C SER A 561 2.09 3.36 -4.34
N ARG A 562 3.16 3.49 -3.55
CA ARG A 562 3.61 4.75 -2.92
C ARG A 562 5.04 5.12 -3.33
N TYR A 563 5.29 6.42 -3.53
CA TYR A 563 6.57 6.95 -4.08
C TYR A 563 7.17 8.10 -3.25
N ASP A 564 6.52 8.43 -2.13
CA ASP A 564 6.82 9.55 -1.23
C ASP A 564 7.68 9.13 -0.03
N GLY A 565 8.42 10.09 0.54
CA GLY A 565 9.27 9.80 1.70
C GLY A 565 8.48 9.39 2.95
N TYR A 566 7.23 9.83 3.05
CA TYR A 566 6.37 9.57 4.20
C TYR A 566 5.95 8.08 4.32
N ALA A 567 5.63 7.44 3.19
CA ALA A 567 5.44 5.99 3.09
C ALA A 567 6.73 5.21 3.35
N TYR A 568 7.83 5.54 2.64
CA TYR A 568 9.11 4.86 2.81
C TYR A 568 9.65 4.92 4.25
N ASN A 569 9.44 6.03 4.96
CA ASN A 569 9.82 6.18 6.36
C ASN A 569 8.94 5.39 7.34
N GLN A 570 7.74 4.97 6.93
CA GLN A 570 6.90 4.04 7.70
C GLN A 570 7.36 2.58 7.50
N ILE A 571 7.70 2.21 6.26
CA ILE A 571 8.28 0.89 5.97
C ILE A 571 9.63 0.73 6.68
N LEU A 572 10.50 1.75 6.65
CA LEU A 572 11.79 1.77 7.36
C LEU A 572 11.66 1.69 8.89
N LEU A 573 10.52 2.09 9.46
CA LEU A 573 10.23 1.89 10.88
C LEU A 573 9.81 0.44 11.13
N ASN A 574 8.85 -0.08 10.36
CA ASN A 574 8.38 -1.46 10.51
C ASN A 574 9.50 -2.50 10.24
N ALA A 575 10.42 -2.22 9.31
CA ALA A 575 11.56 -3.08 8.99
C ALA A 575 12.58 -3.26 10.15
N ARG A 576 12.73 -2.23 11.00
CA ARG A 576 13.59 -2.21 12.20
C ARG A 576 12.94 -1.31 13.28
N PRO A 577 11.99 -1.84 14.06
CA PRO A 577 11.16 -1.01 14.94
C PRO A 577 11.87 -0.43 16.16
N ASN A 578 13.11 -0.84 16.43
CA ASN A 578 14.02 -0.23 17.41
C ASN A 578 15.36 0.21 16.78
N GLY A 579 15.34 0.56 15.49
CA GLY A 579 16.47 1.14 14.75
C GLY A 579 17.66 0.21 14.48
N ILE A 580 18.79 0.82 14.09
CA ILE A 580 20.05 0.15 13.75
C ILE A 580 20.88 -0.11 15.03
N ASN A 581 21.17 -1.39 15.31
CA ASN A 581 22.13 -1.77 16.34
C ASN A 581 23.56 -1.70 15.80
N LYS A 582 24.32 -0.70 16.26
CA LYS A 582 25.73 -0.50 15.88
C LYS A 582 26.68 -1.56 16.45
N ASN A 583 26.22 -2.37 17.41
CA ASN A 583 27.04 -3.34 18.14
C ASN A 583 26.75 -4.81 17.77
N GLY A 584 25.75 -5.09 16.92
CA GLY A 584 25.36 -6.44 16.52
C GLY A 584 24.10 -6.46 15.64
N PRO A 585 23.36 -7.57 15.59
CA PRO A 585 22.02 -7.62 14.98
C PRO A 585 21.04 -6.68 15.71
N PRO A 586 20.04 -6.09 15.02
CA PRO A 586 18.90 -5.45 15.67
C PRO A 586 18.21 -6.42 16.63
N LYS A 587 17.55 -5.88 17.65
CA LYS A 587 16.70 -6.66 18.57
C LYS A 587 15.52 -7.33 17.82
N LEU A 588 14.96 -6.59 16.86
CA LEU A 588 13.82 -6.98 16.01
C LEU A 588 14.11 -6.46 14.60
N LYS A 589 13.90 -7.30 13.59
CA LYS A 589 14.22 -7.02 12.18
C LYS A 589 13.32 -7.83 11.28
N MET A 590 12.87 -7.25 10.17
CA MET A 590 12.21 -8.03 9.11
C MET A 590 13.23 -8.84 8.30
N ALA A 591 12.81 -10.01 7.83
CA ALA A 591 13.62 -10.90 7.00
C ALA A 591 13.84 -10.34 5.59
N GLY A 592 12.88 -9.57 5.08
CA GLY A 592 12.93 -8.85 3.82
C GLY A 592 11.72 -7.95 3.62
N LEU A 593 11.78 -7.14 2.56
CA LEU A 593 10.67 -6.34 2.05
C LEU A 593 10.51 -6.61 0.57
N THR A 594 9.28 -6.73 0.09
CA THR A 594 8.99 -6.70 -1.35
C THR A 594 8.15 -5.46 -1.68
N TYR A 595 8.63 -4.64 -2.62
CA TYR A 595 7.99 -3.40 -3.01
C TYR A 595 7.02 -3.59 -4.20
N LEU A 596 5.77 -3.20 -3.99
CA LEU A 596 4.68 -3.20 -4.98
C LEU A 596 4.64 -1.82 -5.68
N ARG A 597 4.85 -1.71 -7.00
CA ARG A 597 5.27 -2.71 -8.02
C ARG A 597 6.14 -2.00 -9.07
N LEU A 598 7.00 -2.75 -9.79
CA LEU A 598 7.79 -2.22 -10.90
C LEU A 598 6.86 -1.59 -11.94
N SER A 599 7.13 -0.33 -12.30
CA SER A 599 6.26 0.47 -13.15
C SER A 599 7.03 1.65 -13.74
N GLU A 600 6.59 2.17 -14.88
CA GLU A 600 7.16 3.42 -15.45
C GLU A 600 7.12 4.57 -14.43
N LYS A 601 6.08 4.61 -13.59
CA LYS A 601 5.91 5.59 -12.50
C LYS A 601 6.95 5.42 -11.39
N LEU A 602 7.44 4.22 -11.10
CA LEU A 602 8.58 4.00 -10.19
C LEU A 602 9.87 4.54 -10.81
N LEU A 603 10.14 4.22 -12.08
CA LEU A 603 11.39 4.54 -12.78
C LEU A 603 11.51 6.03 -13.16
N GLN A 604 10.42 6.81 -13.11
CA GLN A 604 10.47 8.27 -13.24
C GLN A 604 11.53 8.88 -12.32
N LYS A 605 12.46 9.66 -12.91
CA LYS A 605 13.69 10.17 -12.29
C LYS A 605 13.56 10.78 -10.89
N ARG A 606 12.42 11.40 -10.53
CA ARG A 606 12.16 11.88 -9.16
C ARG A 606 11.97 10.69 -8.22
N ASN A 607 11.00 9.85 -8.54
CA ASN A 607 10.54 8.72 -7.72
C ASN A 607 11.66 7.70 -7.56
N PHE A 608 12.35 7.34 -8.64
CA PHE A 608 13.46 6.39 -8.61
C PHE A 608 14.67 6.89 -7.79
N ASN A 609 14.89 8.21 -7.72
CA ASN A 609 15.91 8.77 -6.85
C ASN A 609 15.51 8.69 -5.36
N THR A 610 14.22 8.88 -5.02
CA THR A 610 13.73 8.59 -3.66
C THR A 610 13.86 7.11 -3.32
N PHE A 611 13.45 6.23 -4.25
CA PHE A 611 13.52 4.78 -4.09
C PHE A 611 14.95 4.26 -3.89
N LYS A 612 15.95 4.79 -4.61
CA LYS A 612 17.37 4.46 -4.36
C LYS A 612 17.85 4.85 -2.96
N ILE A 613 17.38 5.97 -2.42
CA ILE A 613 17.68 6.34 -1.03
C ILE A 613 16.97 5.37 -0.08
N PHE A 614 15.73 4.98 -0.37
CA PHE A 614 14.99 3.98 0.41
C PHE A 614 15.69 2.62 0.46
N VAL A 615 16.10 2.06 -0.68
CA VAL A 615 16.88 0.81 -0.75
C VAL A 615 18.16 0.93 0.08
N LYS A 616 18.93 2.01 -0.10
CA LYS A 616 20.15 2.29 0.68
C LYS A 616 19.89 2.39 2.20
N LYS A 617 18.70 2.85 2.63
CA LYS A 617 18.28 2.90 4.04
C LYS A 617 17.75 1.56 4.57
N MET A 618 17.08 0.76 3.74
CA MET A 618 16.73 -0.63 4.07
C MET A 618 18.01 -1.47 4.30
N HIS A 619 19.06 -1.22 3.51
CA HIS A 619 20.42 -1.75 3.68
C HIS A 619 21.21 -1.15 4.85
N ALA A 620 20.62 -0.30 5.69
CA ALA A 620 21.28 0.36 6.83
C ALA A 620 22.54 1.17 6.44
N ASP A 621 22.47 1.88 5.31
CA ASP A 621 23.56 2.62 4.64
C ASP A 621 24.76 1.75 4.17
N LEU A 622 24.66 0.42 4.24
CA LEU A 622 25.59 -0.51 3.60
C LEU A 622 25.37 -0.56 2.09
N ASP A 623 26.37 -0.98 1.33
CA ASP A 623 26.21 -1.28 -0.11
C ASP A 623 25.58 -2.66 -0.30
N TYR A 624 25.02 -2.91 -1.49
CA TYR A 624 24.39 -4.18 -1.84
C TYR A 624 25.29 -5.37 -1.54
N CYS A 625 24.75 -6.37 -0.83
CA CYS A 625 25.50 -7.55 -0.39
C CYS A 625 24.94 -8.84 -1.03
N PRO A 626 25.55 -9.37 -2.11
CA PRO A 626 25.07 -10.58 -2.79
C PRO A 626 25.22 -11.86 -1.96
N GLU A 627 25.87 -11.78 -0.79
CA GLU A 627 26.04 -12.89 0.14
C GLU A 627 25.16 -12.79 1.40
N TYR A 628 24.31 -11.76 1.49
CA TYR A 628 23.40 -11.58 2.62
C TYR A 628 22.43 -12.77 2.71
N GLU A 629 22.50 -13.51 3.82
CA GLU A 629 21.59 -14.59 4.24
C GLU A 629 21.12 -15.51 3.09
N LYS A 630 22.08 -16.15 2.39
CA LYS A 630 21.80 -17.30 1.51
C LYS A 630 20.97 -18.33 2.30
N PRO A 631 19.76 -18.72 1.85
CA PRO A 631 18.89 -19.58 2.63
C PRO A 631 19.53 -20.93 2.98
N ALA A 632 19.21 -21.45 4.16
CA ALA A 632 19.51 -22.83 4.51
C ALA A 632 18.71 -23.79 3.60
N PRO A 633 19.19 -25.03 3.37
CA PRO A 633 18.37 -26.06 2.75
C PRO A 633 17.08 -26.29 3.55
N VAL A 634 15.93 -26.32 2.88
CA VAL A 634 14.62 -26.65 3.49
C VAL A 634 14.73 -27.99 4.22
N SER A 635 14.56 -27.97 5.54
CA SER A 635 14.39 -29.15 6.37
C SER A 635 12.92 -29.59 6.38
N ARG A 636 12.67 -30.87 6.68
CA ARG A 636 11.30 -31.38 6.79
C ARG A 636 10.56 -30.66 7.92
N SER A 637 9.27 -30.38 7.70
CA SER A 637 8.37 -29.84 8.72
C SER A 637 8.46 -30.63 10.03
N LYS A 638 8.30 -29.91 11.15
CA LYS A 638 8.12 -30.48 12.49
C LYS A 638 6.80 -31.26 12.55
N GLY A 639 6.61 -32.05 13.61
CA GLY A 639 5.36 -32.78 13.84
C GLY A 639 4.13 -31.87 13.74
N GLU A 640 3.00 -32.44 13.32
CA GLU A 640 1.71 -31.74 13.27
C GLU A 640 1.36 -31.14 14.63
N ILE A 641 0.87 -29.90 14.62
CA ILE A 641 0.42 -29.19 15.82
C ILE A 641 -1.09 -29.38 15.92
N SER A 642 -1.57 -29.84 17.08
CA SER A 642 -3.02 -30.05 17.27
C SER A 642 -3.80 -28.74 17.18
N MET A 643 -5.07 -28.78 16.77
CA MET A 643 -5.89 -27.57 16.70
C MET A 643 -6.02 -26.87 18.06
N ASP A 644 -6.11 -27.63 19.15
CA ASP A 644 -6.13 -27.08 20.51
C ASP A 644 -4.83 -26.33 20.84
N GLU A 645 -3.67 -26.89 20.48
CA GLU A 645 -2.34 -26.26 20.67
C GLU A 645 -2.11 -25.06 19.73
N LEU A 646 -2.71 -25.04 18.53
CA LEU A 646 -2.81 -23.84 17.69
C LEU A 646 -3.70 -22.78 18.36
N LEU A 647 -4.81 -23.18 18.98
CA LEU A 647 -5.74 -22.26 19.63
C LEU A 647 -5.24 -21.74 20.99
N GLU A 648 -4.33 -22.42 21.69
CA GLU A 648 -3.57 -21.83 22.81
C GLU A 648 -2.85 -20.55 22.40
N ALA A 649 -2.41 -20.45 21.13
CA ALA A 649 -1.71 -19.29 20.61
C ALA A 649 -2.61 -18.03 20.56
N THR A 650 -3.94 -18.18 20.63
CA THR A 650 -4.91 -17.07 20.66
C THR A 650 -4.87 -16.25 21.95
N GLN A 651 -4.18 -16.72 22.99
CA GLN A 651 -3.99 -15.96 24.23
C GLN A 651 -3.26 -14.63 23.94
N PRO A 652 -3.88 -13.46 24.21
CA PRO A 652 -3.31 -12.17 23.86
C PRO A 652 -1.93 -11.93 24.48
N THR A 653 -0.98 -11.44 23.69
CA THR A 653 0.36 -11.11 24.16
C THR A 653 0.73 -9.69 23.77
N LYS A 654 1.12 -8.85 24.75
CA LYS A 654 1.49 -7.45 24.50
C LYS A 654 2.48 -7.35 23.32
N PRO A 655 2.25 -6.49 22.32
CA PRO A 655 3.20 -6.31 21.22
C PRO A 655 4.53 -5.75 21.71
N PHE A 656 5.60 -5.96 20.94
CA PHE A 656 6.88 -5.31 21.23
C PHE A 656 6.76 -3.79 20.97
N PRO A 657 7.46 -2.94 21.75
CA PRO A 657 7.39 -1.49 21.56
C PRO A 657 8.11 -1.07 20.29
N TRP A 658 7.42 -0.32 19.42
CA TRP A 658 8.02 0.43 18.32
C TRP A 658 8.52 1.79 18.81
N ASP A 659 9.56 2.30 18.17
CA ASP A 659 9.98 3.70 18.26
C ASP A 659 8.99 4.59 17.47
N GLU A 660 8.88 5.88 17.79
CA GLU A 660 7.90 6.77 17.11
C GLU A 660 8.19 6.99 15.62
N GLN A 661 9.46 6.96 15.22
CA GLN A 661 9.97 7.32 13.90
C GLN A 661 11.23 6.50 13.61
N THR A 662 11.46 6.12 12.34
CA THR A 662 12.69 5.42 11.93
C THR A 662 13.95 6.27 12.16
N ASP A 663 15.05 5.64 12.56
CA ASP A 663 16.37 6.25 12.63
C ASP A 663 17.01 6.46 11.25
N ALA A 664 16.57 5.68 10.26
CA ALA A 664 17.10 5.64 8.90
C ALA A 664 16.41 6.64 7.94
N ARG A 665 15.80 7.72 8.45
CA ARG A 665 14.86 8.61 7.74
C ARG A 665 15.35 9.15 6.39
N ILE A 666 14.45 9.12 5.40
CA ILE A 666 14.56 9.79 4.11
C ILE A 666 14.01 11.22 4.22
N GLY A 667 14.81 12.21 3.83
CA GLY A 667 14.39 13.61 3.84
C GLY A 667 14.31 14.23 5.23
N GLY A 668 13.87 15.49 5.28
CA GLY A 668 13.64 16.23 6.52
C GLY A 668 12.15 16.43 6.81
N ILE A 669 11.81 16.75 8.06
CA ILE A 669 10.43 16.95 8.55
C ILE A 669 9.60 17.88 7.64
N LEU A 670 10.22 18.94 7.11
CA LEU A 670 9.56 19.88 6.18
C LEU A 670 9.19 19.24 4.84
N ALA A 671 9.95 18.25 4.34
CA ALA A 671 9.62 17.54 3.10
C ALA A 671 8.43 16.60 3.29
N GLU A 672 8.38 15.83 4.39
CA GLU A 672 7.23 15.00 4.74
C GLU A 672 5.94 15.81 4.93
N TYR A 673 6.03 17.03 5.49
CA TYR A 673 4.86 17.90 5.59
C TYR A 673 4.28 18.27 4.20
N TRP A 674 5.13 18.48 3.21
CA TRP A 674 4.72 18.73 1.82
C TRP A 674 4.24 17.47 1.11
N ASP A 675 4.94 16.33 1.23
CA ASP A 675 4.50 15.05 0.67
C ASP A 675 3.11 14.65 1.24
N ARG A 676 2.90 14.80 2.55
CA ARG A 676 1.61 14.56 3.23
C ARG A 676 0.51 15.53 2.80
N LEU A 677 0.85 16.78 2.44
CA LEU A 677 -0.12 17.70 1.85
C LEU A 677 -0.48 17.28 0.42
N LEU A 678 0.50 16.97 -0.42
CA LEU A 678 0.29 16.59 -1.82
C LEU A 678 -0.52 15.30 -1.94
N ASN A 679 -0.22 14.27 -1.14
CA ASN A 679 -0.95 13.01 -1.15
C ASN A 679 -2.43 13.15 -0.75
N LYS A 680 -2.80 14.20 0.01
CA LYS A 680 -4.22 14.51 0.33
C LYS A 680 -5.00 15.14 -0.82
N PHE A 681 -4.35 15.46 -1.94
CA PHE A 681 -4.99 15.93 -3.18
C PHE A 681 -4.86 14.89 -4.31
N SER A 682 -4.48 13.64 -4.01
CA SER A 682 -4.25 12.57 -4.99
C SER A 682 -4.72 11.19 -4.51
N LEU A 683 -5.79 11.17 -3.72
CA LEU A 683 -6.54 10.00 -3.24
C LEU A 683 -8.02 10.25 -3.50
#